data_AF-A0A9J7BMJ3-F1
#
_entry.id   AF-A0A9J7BMJ3-F1
#
_cell.length_a   1.000
_cell.length_b   1.000
_cell.length_c   1.000
_cell.angle_alpha   90.00
_cell.angle_beta   90.00
_cell.angle_gamma   90.00
#
_symmetry.space_group_name_H-M   'P 1'
#
loop_
_entity.id
_entity.type
_entity.pdbx_description
1 polymer ?
#
loop_
_entity_poly.entity_id
_entity_poly.type
_entity_poly.pdbx_seq_one_letter_code
_entity_poly.pdbx_strand_id
1 'polypeptide(L)'
;MRNALIAAALMLLAVGSATAANKWVTAYYTDWQEVVYPAKRIDYSAVTHITLAHWMTNADGTIHTSEWDSTCTGIVAPAHVAGVKVLMMLGGSDDKHFASAASPAHLATLLRSIQAKVSACHLDGVDLDWEAGVDTANFTSLAQRLRGAASKYVITAPVDASVQPPSLAAGLAVYCDQVNMMTYGNSNIGTGWDSWYFSALAGDGSNHPMSVAKYVAAWEKAGTPPGKIGVGIGFYMNGWTAPVTAALQSTSGSSVPVQEFPYGWPLANGGGLLSCYYNKPRGTYRYDASPVLNSVPSAHPEQPSISFPGGFTAPPPCPSKAITWATYEDEASVAAKARYIVENRLGGAIVWTIQEGALDPATGRNPLLDTLKLNLNGGGPAPMPQLASSGPTSVAGPTTIMITKLPSKLGLVDIAWRNYTSAAAWDSSSDPGFRTYGQPSAYTIQGSTNGTTWNTLSCTPSCNVTGEHYTGRQFVADLTGTGYTQIRMKISSIVGTNAGYDVLTVNGRAGTNDANDTYLMLGDSITANCWGAAPNTGPVEQLGLQVHTARPTHYPVSTVAGQSGWLSATALDASTYRIPNIEKFLQDMPAVKFVGLTFGTNDAIGNVPAQTYCSNMQKIVQYIIAAGKTPIIPTIVASPSSAVQANAPAMNACLAKLEKNYPSIIVGPDLWTLFKGHSKSDGWFFDDLHPSLETGCKALQGAWTNTLLSTIYPAGPAQPAPSTTSRAK
;
A
#
# COMPACT_ATOMS: atom_id res chain seq x y z
N MET A 1 7.71 44.04 -44.98
CA MET A 1 6.87 42.86 -44.61
C MET A 1 7.74 41.68 -44.17
N ARG A 2 8.58 41.87 -43.15
CA ARG A 2 9.32 40.85 -42.40
C ARG A 2 9.57 41.54 -41.05
N ASN A 3 8.91 41.06 -39.99
CA ASN A 3 9.06 41.43 -38.56
C ASN A 3 7.76 41.31 -37.74
N ALA A 4 6.77 40.51 -38.16
CA ALA A 4 5.54 40.26 -37.38
C ALA A 4 5.22 38.77 -37.16
N LEU A 5 6.10 37.83 -37.51
CA LEU A 5 5.82 36.38 -37.46
C LEU A 5 6.76 35.57 -36.55
N ILE A 6 7.58 36.21 -35.70
CA ILE A 6 8.48 35.50 -34.77
C ILE A 6 8.05 35.66 -33.29
N ALA A 7 7.05 36.50 -32.99
CA ALA A 7 6.59 36.72 -31.61
C ALA A 7 5.46 35.77 -31.14
N ALA A 8 4.92 34.91 -32.01
CA ALA A 8 3.82 33.99 -31.66
C ALA A 8 4.26 32.51 -31.49
N ALA A 9 5.55 32.20 -31.64
CA ALA A 9 6.10 30.84 -31.58
C ALA A 9 6.95 30.55 -30.32
N LEU A 10 6.94 31.44 -29.32
CA LEU A 10 7.68 31.28 -28.05
C LEU A 10 6.80 31.37 -26.79
N MET A 11 5.48 31.16 -26.93
CA MET A 11 4.53 31.02 -25.80
C MET A 11 3.88 29.63 -25.70
N LEU A 12 4.42 28.62 -26.40
CA LEU A 12 4.09 27.22 -26.18
C LEU A 12 5.39 26.47 -25.90
N LEU A 13 5.72 26.27 -24.62
CA LEU A 13 6.54 25.20 -24.02
C LEU A 13 7.11 25.68 -22.68
N ALA A 14 6.19 25.95 -21.75
CA ALA A 14 6.48 25.85 -20.32
C ALA A 14 5.21 25.37 -19.62
N VAL A 15 4.62 24.27 -20.11
CA VAL A 15 3.88 23.38 -19.20
C VAL A 15 4.98 22.69 -18.42
N GLY A 16 5.50 23.38 -17.41
CA GLY A 16 6.38 22.76 -16.44
C GLY A 16 5.64 21.53 -15.93
N SER A 17 6.30 20.38 -16.00
CA SER A 17 6.00 19.28 -15.10
C SER A 17 5.77 19.91 -13.74
N ALA A 18 4.58 19.76 -13.17
CA ALA A 18 4.36 20.14 -11.80
C ALA A 18 5.33 19.28 -10.99
N THR A 19 6.53 19.81 -10.74
CA THR A 19 7.45 19.30 -9.74
C THR A 19 6.60 19.10 -8.51
N ALA A 20 6.58 17.89 -7.95
CA ALA A 20 5.90 17.61 -6.71
C ALA A 20 6.25 18.74 -5.73
N ALA A 21 5.28 19.64 -5.50
CA ALA A 21 5.48 20.71 -4.54
C ALA A 21 5.69 19.99 -3.21
N ASN A 22 6.79 20.27 -2.50
CA ASN A 22 7.10 19.70 -1.18
C ASN A 22 5.86 19.81 -0.27
N LYS A 23 5.05 18.75 -0.23
CA LYS A 23 3.87 18.68 0.64
C LYS A 23 4.39 18.50 2.05
N TRP A 24 3.77 19.17 3.02
CA TRP A 24 4.14 18.91 4.41
C TRP A 24 3.45 17.66 4.93
N VAL A 25 4.12 17.01 5.86
CA VAL A 25 3.54 16.02 6.77
C VAL A 25 3.82 16.51 8.19
N THR A 26 2.75 16.80 8.92
CA THR A 26 2.78 17.24 10.33
C THR A 26 2.32 16.10 11.22
N ALA A 27 3.25 15.59 12.02
CA ALA A 27 3.09 14.38 12.82
C ALA A 27 2.88 14.73 14.30
N TYR A 28 1.75 14.37 14.89
CA TYR A 28 1.55 14.54 16.34
C TYR A 28 2.23 13.41 17.09
N TYR A 29 3.06 13.80 18.08
CA TYR A 29 3.85 12.91 18.92
C TYR A 29 3.56 13.19 20.39
N THR A 30 3.05 12.17 21.07
CA THR A 30 2.54 12.21 22.45
C THR A 30 3.58 11.69 23.45
N ASP A 31 3.68 12.35 24.62
CA ASP A 31 4.64 11.95 25.67
C ASP A 31 4.27 10.59 26.30
N TRP A 32 2.97 10.31 26.47
CA TRP A 32 2.47 9.07 27.08
C TRP A 32 2.71 7.80 26.25
N GLN A 33 3.14 7.93 24.98
CA GLN A 33 3.52 6.80 24.11
C GLN A 33 5.02 6.80 23.75
N GLU A 34 5.82 7.74 24.24
CA GLU A 34 7.26 7.87 23.94
C GLU A 34 8.03 6.60 24.28
N VAL A 35 7.73 5.97 25.43
CA VAL A 35 8.44 4.77 25.89
C VAL A 35 8.39 3.63 24.87
N VAL A 36 7.26 3.49 24.15
CA VAL A 36 7.05 2.37 23.23
C VAL A 36 7.43 2.70 21.79
N TYR A 37 7.34 3.98 21.40
CA TYR A 37 7.84 4.47 20.13
C TYR A 37 8.76 5.69 20.35
N PRO A 38 9.99 5.48 20.88
CA PRO A 38 10.91 6.57 21.20
C PRO A 38 11.37 7.33 19.96
N ALA A 39 11.78 8.58 20.15
CA ALA A 39 12.18 9.49 19.08
C ALA A 39 13.19 8.90 18.06
N LYS A 40 14.08 8.00 18.49
CA LYS A 40 15.03 7.31 17.61
C LYS A 40 14.40 6.35 16.58
N ARG A 41 13.13 6.00 16.74
CA ARG A 41 12.36 5.09 15.86
C ARG A 41 11.53 5.84 14.81
N ILE A 42 11.43 7.16 14.94
CA ILE A 42 10.74 8.00 13.96
C ILE A 42 11.54 8.01 12.67
N ASP A 43 10.90 7.68 11.55
CA ASP A 43 11.46 8.00 10.23
C ASP A 43 11.31 9.50 9.96
N TYR A 44 12.32 10.27 10.34
CA TYR A 44 12.33 11.72 10.12
C TYR A 44 12.25 12.11 8.63
N SER A 45 12.60 11.23 7.70
CA SER A 45 12.48 11.52 6.27
C SER A 45 11.05 11.41 5.74
N ALA A 46 10.13 10.86 6.55
CA ALA A 46 8.70 10.81 6.25
C ALA A 46 7.93 12.05 6.70
N VAL A 47 8.50 12.87 7.59
CA VAL A 47 7.83 14.00 8.22
C VAL A 47 8.55 15.32 7.92
N THR A 48 7.81 16.41 8.00
CA THR A 48 8.36 17.77 7.86
C THR A 48 8.24 18.57 9.15
N HIS A 49 7.20 18.26 9.93
CA HIS A 49 6.92 18.85 11.23
C HIS A 49 6.56 17.74 12.20
N ILE A 50 7.03 17.85 13.44
CA ILE A 50 6.59 17.06 14.58
C ILE A 50 5.95 18.02 15.58
N THR A 51 4.75 17.71 16.05
CA THR A 51 4.02 18.48 17.05
C THR A 51 4.01 17.70 18.36
N LEU A 52 4.59 18.27 19.42
CA LEU A 52 4.68 17.63 20.73
C LEU A 52 3.40 17.86 21.52
N ALA A 53 2.62 16.79 21.70
CA ALA A 53 1.32 16.79 22.38
C ALA A 53 1.49 16.42 23.87
N HIS A 54 1.12 17.27 24.83
CA HIS A 54 0.78 18.70 24.69
C HIS A 54 1.12 19.51 25.96
N TRP A 55 0.94 20.84 25.87
CA TRP A 55 0.84 21.75 27.02
C TRP A 55 -0.58 22.34 27.09
N MET A 56 -1.08 22.56 28.30
CA MET A 56 -2.39 23.18 28.55
C MET A 56 -2.27 24.59 29.15
N THR A 57 -3.32 25.37 29.00
CA THR A 57 -3.43 26.72 29.55
C THR A 57 -3.99 26.76 30.98
N ASN A 58 -3.54 27.72 31.78
CA ASN A 58 -4.25 28.18 32.97
C ASN A 58 -5.17 29.34 32.59
N ALA A 59 -6.21 29.57 33.40
CA ALA A 59 -7.20 30.62 33.13
C ALA A 59 -6.63 32.05 33.08
N ASP A 60 -5.47 32.30 33.70
CA ASP A 60 -4.80 33.61 33.77
C ASP A 60 -3.84 33.90 32.60
N GLY A 61 -3.76 32.98 31.63
CA GLY A 61 -2.86 33.05 30.49
C GLY A 61 -1.49 32.43 30.73
N THR A 62 -1.19 31.85 31.89
CA THR A 62 0.02 31.03 32.06
C THR A 62 -0.18 29.61 31.47
N ILE A 63 0.89 28.82 31.37
CA ILE A 63 0.86 27.46 30.80
C ILE A 63 1.29 26.44 31.86
N HIS A 64 0.61 25.30 31.93
CA HIS A 64 0.92 24.19 32.82
C HIS A 64 2.36 23.65 32.62
N THR A 65 2.87 22.97 33.65
CA THR A 65 4.04 22.09 33.47
C THR A 65 3.65 20.86 32.66
N SER A 66 4.49 20.46 31.73
CA SER A 66 4.34 19.25 30.90
C SER A 66 5.59 18.39 31.03
N GLU A 67 5.49 17.07 30.79
CA GLU A 67 6.66 16.17 30.76
C GLU A 67 7.69 16.66 29.74
N TRP A 68 7.21 17.22 28.63
CA TRP A 68 8.04 17.82 27.58
C TRP A 68 8.98 18.91 28.08
N ASP A 69 8.65 19.61 29.18
CA ASP A 69 9.55 20.62 29.76
C ASP A 69 10.92 20.01 30.15
N SER A 70 10.96 18.71 30.40
CA SER A 70 12.18 17.97 30.76
C SER A 70 12.71 17.06 29.64
N THR A 71 11.85 16.58 28.73
CA THR A 71 12.21 15.55 27.73
C THR A 71 12.36 16.07 26.30
N CYS A 72 11.87 17.28 25.98
CA CYS A 72 11.79 17.79 24.61
C CYS A 72 13.13 17.74 23.84
N THR A 73 14.27 17.93 24.52
CA THR A 73 15.59 17.87 23.87
C THR A 73 15.91 16.51 23.23
N GLY A 74 15.33 15.43 23.76
CA GLY A 74 15.49 14.06 23.24
C GLY A 74 14.92 13.85 21.83
N ILE A 75 13.97 14.69 21.42
CA ILE A 75 13.37 14.66 20.08
C ILE A 75 13.73 15.88 19.22
N VAL A 76 13.88 17.07 19.82
CA VAL A 76 14.22 18.29 19.08
C VAL A 76 15.56 18.17 18.38
N ALA A 77 16.60 17.68 19.08
CA ALA A 77 17.93 17.55 18.51
C ALA A 77 17.99 16.61 17.28
N PRO A 78 17.50 15.34 17.33
CA PRO A 78 17.51 14.48 16.15
C PRO A 78 16.58 14.98 15.03
N ALA A 79 15.44 15.59 15.35
CA ALA A 79 14.55 16.19 14.35
C ALA A 79 15.25 17.31 13.57
N HIS A 80 15.91 18.23 14.28
CA HIS A 80 16.65 19.34 13.66
C HIS A 80 17.82 18.85 12.81
N VAL A 81 18.54 17.81 13.24
CA VAL A 81 19.60 17.16 12.43
C VAL A 81 19.03 16.63 11.11
N ALA A 82 17.80 16.11 11.12
CA ALA A 82 17.10 15.64 9.94
C ALA A 82 16.38 16.76 9.13
N GLY A 83 16.47 18.02 9.56
CA GLY A 83 15.80 19.15 8.92
C GLY A 83 14.28 19.24 9.19
N VAL A 84 13.78 18.49 10.17
CA VAL A 84 12.38 18.46 10.59
C VAL A 84 12.12 19.55 11.62
N LYS A 85 10.99 20.25 11.49
CA LYS A 85 10.55 21.30 12.43
C LYS A 85 9.82 20.70 13.62
N VAL A 86 10.03 21.24 14.83
CA VAL A 86 9.35 20.75 16.04
C VAL A 86 8.52 21.85 16.67
N LEU A 87 7.23 21.58 16.89
CA LEU A 87 6.23 22.53 17.38
C LEU A 87 5.73 22.12 18.77
N MET A 88 5.43 23.11 19.60
CA MET A 88 4.64 22.92 20.83
C MET A 88 3.17 22.82 20.47
N MET A 89 2.48 21.76 20.88
CA MET A 89 1.01 21.76 20.89
C MET A 89 0.52 22.47 22.14
N LEU A 90 -0.29 23.51 21.97
CA LEU A 90 -0.98 24.19 23.05
C LEU A 90 -2.47 23.89 22.97
N GLY A 91 -3.04 23.30 24.01
CA GLY A 91 -4.46 22.99 24.12
C GLY A 91 -4.74 21.48 24.12
N GLY A 92 -5.67 21.05 23.27
CA GLY A 92 -6.30 19.73 23.29
C GLY A 92 -7.76 19.77 23.76
N SER A 93 -8.51 18.71 23.46
CA SER A 93 -9.91 18.52 23.89
C SER A 93 -10.15 18.60 25.41
N ASP A 94 -9.11 18.41 26.21
CA ASP A 94 -9.11 18.45 27.67
C ASP A 94 -8.75 19.82 28.28
N ASP A 95 -8.30 20.80 27.49
CA ASP A 95 -8.04 22.16 27.95
C ASP A 95 -9.33 22.98 28.09
N LYS A 96 -9.82 23.09 29.34
CA LYS A 96 -11.03 23.84 29.69
C LYS A 96 -10.79 25.34 29.94
N HIS A 97 -9.55 25.80 29.93
CA HIS A 97 -9.17 27.16 30.31
C HIS A 97 -8.73 28.04 29.13
N PHE A 98 -8.58 27.46 27.95
CA PHE A 98 -8.12 28.15 26.73
C PHE A 98 -8.90 29.44 26.46
N ALA A 99 -10.23 29.42 26.60
CA ALA A 99 -11.08 30.61 26.41
C ALA A 99 -10.69 31.78 27.31
N SER A 100 -10.42 31.50 28.58
CA SER A 100 -10.00 32.52 29.55
C SER A 100 -8.59 33.01 29.24
N ALA A 101 -7.68 32.08 28.94
CA ALA A 101 -6.28 32.37 28.62
C ALA A 101 -6.15 33.26 27.37
N ALA A 102 -6.93 32.99 26.32
CA ALA A 102 -6.92 33.73 25.06
C ALA A 102 -7.72 35.04 25.08
N SER A 103 -8.40 35.34 26.19
CA SER A 103 -9.17 36.58 26.33
C SER A 103 -8.29 37.83 26.25
N PRO A 104 -8.83 39.00 25.87
CA PRO A 104 -8.05 40.24 25.82
C PRO A 104 -7.31 40.60 27.12
N ALA A 105 -7.85 40.18 28.28
CA ALA A 105 -7.24 40.43 29.58
C ALA A 105 -5.95 39.61 29.81
N HIS A 106 -5.88 38.39 29.26
CA HIS A 106 -4.81 37.42 29.54
C HIS A 106 -3.90 37.15 28.34
N LEU A 107 -4.30 37.59 27.14
CA LEU A 107 -3.59 37.34 25.88
C LEU A 107 -2.12 37.76 25.92
N ALA A 108 -1.79 38.88 26.57
CA ALA A 108 -0.40 39.31 26.70
C ALA A 108 0.45 38.36 27.56
N THR A 109 -0.14 37.77 28.60
CA THR A 109 0.51 36.74 29.43
C THR A 109 0.67 35.46 28.64
N LEU A 110 -0.38 35.02 27.94
CA LEU A 110 -0.35 33.83 27.10
C LEU A 110 0.75 33.88 26.03
N LEU A 111 0.88 35.01 25.32
CA LEU A 111 1.95 35.19 24.33
C LEU A 111 3.35 35.04 24.94
N ARG A 112 3.60 35.61 26.13
CA ARG A 112 4.87 35.47 26.83
C ARG A 112 5.12 34.03 27.28
N SER A 113 4.09 33.34 27.77
CA SER A 113 4.20 31.94 28.19
C SER A 113 4.49 31.00 27.02
N ILE A 114 3.86 31.20 25.86
CA ILE A 114 4.18 30.47 24.63
C ILE A 114 5.64 30.69 24.24
N GLN A 115 6.08 31.95 24.18
CA GLN A 115 7.46 32.29 23.83
C GLN A 115 8.49 31.67 24.79
N ALA A 116 8.17 31.65 26.09
CA ALA A 116 9.04 31.04 27.10
C ALA A 116 9.20 29.53 26.87
N LYS A 117 8.10 28.81 26.60
CA LYS A 117 8.13 27.35 26.35
C LYS A 117 8.84 27.01 25.04
N VAL A 118 8.53 27.73 23.96
CA VAL A 118 9.22 27.59 22.67
C VAL A 118 10.72 27.81 22.82
N SER A 119 11.12 28.85 23.57
CA SER A 119 12.55 29.15 23.79
C SER A 119 13.24 28.09 24.66
N ALA A 120 12.59 27.62 25.73
CA ALA A 120 13.18 26.65 26.66
C ALA A 120 13.48 25.30 26.01
N CYS A 121 12.62 24.86 25.08
CA CYS A 121 12.77 23.59 24.37
C CYS A 121 13.43 23.72 22.99
N HIS A 122 13.87 24.92 22.59
CA HIS A 122 14.41 25.20 21.26
C HIS A 122 13.46 24.79 20.11
N LEU A 123 12.16 25.00 20.30
CA LEU A 123 11.13 24.66 19.30
C LEU A 123 11.11 25.67 18.15
N ASP A 124 10.59 25.26 17.00
CA ASP A 124 10.45 26.10 15.80
C ASP A 124 9.16 26.93 15.80
N GLY A 125 8.23 26.65 16.71
CA GLY A 125 6.96 27.37 16.79
C GLY A 125 5.90 26.64 17.60
N VAL A 126 4.63 26.88 17.26
CA VAL A 126 3.47 26.43 18.03
C VAL A 126 2.35 25.92 17.11
N ASP A 127 1.66 24.90 17.58
CA ASP A 127 0.40 24.39 17.10
C ASP A 127 -0.70 24.78 18.10
N LEU A 128 -1.64 25.61 17.67
CA LEU A 128 -2.72 26.15 18.50
C LEU A 128 -3.94 25.25 18.38
N ASP A 129 -4.10 24.31 19.32
CA ASP A 129 -5.16 23.30 19.29
C ASP A 129 -6.28 23.60 20.29
N TRP A 130 -7.17 24.52 19.91
CA TRP A 130 -8.31 24.90 20.76
C TRP A 130 -9.58 24.15 20.32
N GLU A 131 -9.97 23.16 21.11
CA GLU A 131 -11.11 22.28 20.81
C GLU A 131 -12.34 22.53 21.69
N ALA A 132 -12.16 22.88 22.96
CA ALA A 132 -13.26 23.05 23.92
C ALA A 132 -13.67 24.52 24.11
N GLY A 133 -14.95 24.83 23.87
CA GLY A 133 -15.50 26.18 24.13
C GLY A 133 -14.87 27.28 23.27
N VAL A 134 -14.66 27.00 21.99
CA VAL A 134 -13.92 27.86 21.05
C VAL A 134 -14.61 29.21 20.84
N ASP A 135 -13.88 30.29 21.15
CA ASP A 135 -14.23 31.65 20.73
C ASP A 135 -13.43 32.00 19.47
N THR A 136 -14.12 32.00 18.32
CA THR A 136 -13.49 32.16 17.00
C THR A 136 -12.80 33.52 16.82
N ALA A 137 -13.30 34.57 17.47
CA ALA A 137 -12.73 35.91 17.39
C ALA A 137 -11.44 36.00 18.20
N ASN A 138 -11.45 35.48 19.44
CA ASN A 138 -10.27 35.45 20.29
C ASN A 138 -9.20 34.48 19.77
N PHE A 139 -9.60 33.36 19.15
CA PHE A 139 -8.65 32.43 18.51
C PHE A 139 -7.93 33.10 17.33
N THR A 140 -8.68 33.79 16.44
CA THR A 140 -8.07 34.54 15.34
C THR A 140 -7.17 35.68 15.84
N SER A 141 -7.60 36.38 16.90
CA SER A 141 -6.80 37.43 17.58
C SER A 141 -5.50 36.88 18.16
N LEU A 142 -5.53 35.69 18.79
CA LEU A 142 -4.33 35.01 19.30
C LEU A 142 -3.35 34.71 18.16
N ALA A 143 -3.80 34.07 17.08
CA ALA A 143 -2.97 33.78 15.93
C ALA A 143 -2.36 35.05 15.30
N GLN A 144 -3.16 36.11 15.16
CA GLN A 144 -2.72 37.42 14.67
C GLN A 144 -1.62 38.02 15.54
N ARG A 145 -1.85 38.10 16.85
CA ARG A 145 -0.87 38.72 17.77
C ARG A 145 0.39 37.90 17.89
N LEU A 146 0.27 36.57 17.84
CA LEU A 146 1.44 35.70 17.87
C LEU A 146 2.28 35.84 16.61
N ARG A 147 1.66 35.88 15.42
CA ARG A 147 2.38 36.16 14.17
C ARG A 147 3.11 37.50 14.21
N GLY A 148 2.50 38.52 14.82
CA GLY A 148 3.12 39.83 15.02
C GLY A 148 4.30 39.82 16.01
N ALA A 149 4.17 39.08 17.12
CA ALA A 149 5.18 39.00 18.17
C ALA A 149 6.34 38.04 17.84
N ALA A 150 6.12 37.05 16.98
CA ALA A 150 7.06 35.99 16.65
C ALA A 150 7.01 35.63 15.17
N SER A 151 7.40 36.56 14.30
CA SER A 151 7.27 36.43 12.84
C SER A 151 7.97 35.22 12.22
N LYS A 152 9.01 34.69 12.89
CA LYS A 152 9.77 33.52 12.44
C LYS A 152 9.19 32.18 12.89
N TYR A 153 8.21 32.17 13.79
CA TYR A 153 7.64 30.92 14.28
C TYR A 153 6.85 30.25 13.16
N VAL A 154 6.92 28.93 13.11
CA VAL A 154 5.92 28.13 12.40
C VAL A 154 4.66 28.12 13.28
N ILE A 155 3.55 28.64 12.76
CA ILE A 155 2.28 28.68 13.49
C ILE A 155 1.28 27.79 12.77
N THR A 156 0.77 26.77 13.44
CA THR A 156 -0.24 25.86 12.90
C THR A 156 -1.49 25.88 13.78
N ALA A 157 -2.62 25.48 13.22
CA ALA A 157 -3.87 25.37 13.97
C ALA A 157 -4.69 24.19 13.44
N PRO A 158 -4.83 23.09 14.19
CA PRO A 158 -5.87 22.11 13.95
C PRO A 158 -7.26 22.69 14.21
N VAL A 159 -8.23 22.31 13.38
CA VAL A 159 -9.62 22.77 13.42
C VAL A 159 -10.51 21.57 13.13
N ASP A 160 -11.44 21.28 14.04
CA ASP A 160 -12.46 20.25 13.80
C ASP A 160 -13.49 20.77 12.81
N ALA A 161 -13.36 20.34 11.56
CA ALA A 161 -14.21 20.77 10.47
C ALA A 161 -15.67 20.30 10.60
N SER A 162 -15.97 19.36 11.51
CA SER A 162 -17.31 18.83 11.75
C SER A 162 -18.14 19.71 12.70
N VAL A 163 -17.50 20.43 13.62
CA VAL A 163 -18.17 21.27 14.62
C VAL A 163 -17.84 22.77 14.49
N GLN A 164 -16.64 23.10 14.05
CA GLN A 164 -16.18 24.50 13.95
C GLN A 164 -16.52 25.10 12.58
N PRO A 165 -16.87 26.41 12.51
CA PRO A 165 -17.31 27.01 11.26
C PRO A 165 -16.15 27.15 10.26
N PRO A 166 -16.36 26.92 8.95
CA PRO A 166 -15.33 27.10 7.93
C PRO A 166 -14.69 28.51 7.90
N SER A 167 -15.41 29.54 8.35
CA SER A 167 -14.89 30.91 8.46
C SER A 167 -13.76 31.05 9.48
N LEU A 168 -13.70 30.19 10.51
CA LEU A 168 -12.59 30.16 11.45
C LEU A 168 -11.30 29.75 10.74
N ALA A 169 -11.35 28.67 9.95
CA ALA A 169 -10.21 28.19 9.19
C ALA A 169 -9.68 29.27 8.22
N ALA A 170 -10.59 29.98 7.52
CA ALA A 170 -10.23 31.07 6.63
C ALA A 170 -9.55 32.24 7.38
N GLY A 171 -10.08 32.61 8.56
CA GLY A 171 -9.49 33.65 9.42
C GLY A 171 -8.11 33.28 9.96
N LEU A 172 -7.93 32.03 10.42
CA LEU A 172 -6.66 31.52 10.91
C LEU A 172 -5.61 31.41 9.79
N ALA A 173 -6.00 31.03 8.57
CA ALA A 173 -5.08 30.87 7.44
C ALA A 173 -4.37 32.16 7.01
N VAL A 174 -4.84 33.33 7.45
CA VAL A 174 -4.18 34.63 7.27
C VAL A 174 -2.88 34.71 8.09
N TYR A 175 -2.84 34.07 9.26
CA TYR A 175 -1.75 34.20 10.23
C TYR A 175 -0.97 32.91 10.44
N CYS A 176 -1.62 31.75 10.25
CA CYS A 176 -1.01 30.43 10.37
C CYS A 176 -0.30 30.02 9.08
N ASP A 177 0.79 29.27 9.21
CA ASP A 177 1.49 28.59 8.13
C ASP A 177 0.66 27.41 7.60
N GLN A 178 -0.02 26.70 8.50
CA GLN A 178 -0.91 25.59 8.19
C GLN A 178 -2.23 25.73 8.98
N VAL A 179 -3.35 25.41 8.35
CA VAL A 179 -4.62 25.16 9.05
C VAL A 179 -5.01 23.73 8.76
N ASN A 180 -5.08 22.93 9.81
CA ASN A 180 -5.02 21.49 9.74
C ASN A 180 -6.40 20.90 10.09
N MET A 181 -6.99 20.11 9.20
CA MET A 181 -8.33 19.57 9.38
C MET A 181 -8.30 18.31 10.26
N MET A 182 -9.02 18.32 11.37
CA MET A 182 -9.25 17.10 12.16
C MET A 182 -10.40 16.29 11.56
N THR A 183 -10.12 15.62 10.44
CA THR A 183 -11.09 14.84 9.64
C THR A 183 -11.07 13.35 9.95
N TYR A 184 -10.86 13.00 11.22
CA TYR A 184 -10.85 11.63 11.74
C TYR A 184 -11.70 11.57 13.02
N GLY A 185 -12.11 10.38 13.45
CA GLY A 185 -12.85 10.16 14.71
C GLY A 185 -14.33 10.57 14.69
N ASN A 186 -14.75 11.36 13.70
CA ASN A 186 -16.05 12.03 13.69
C ASN A 186 -17.27 11.14 13.41
N SER A 187 -17.09 9.84 13.18
CA SER A 187 -18.19 8.87 13.12
C SER A 187 -18.96 8.81 14.44
N ASN A 188 -20.13 9.48 14.46
CA ASN A 188 -20.92 9.71 15.66
C ASN A 188 -22.38 9.24 15.50
N ILE A 189 -23.13 9.27 16.60
CA ILE A 189 -24.52 8.84 16.69
C ILE A 189 -25.41 10.09 16.69
N GLY A 190 -26.30 10.17 15.70
CA GLY A 190 -27.28 11.23 15.57
C GLY A 190 -28.68 10.69 15.28
N THR A 191 -29.71 11.45 15.64
CA THR A 191 -31.09 11.08 15.31
C THR A 191 -31.25 11.08 13.79
N GLY A 192 -31.65 9.93 13.23
CA GLY A 192 -31.81 9.74 11.79
C GLY A 192 -30.50 9.56 11.02
N TRP A 193 -29.37 9.33 11.71
CA TRP A 193 -28.09 9.03 11.07
C TRP A 193 -27.92 7.53 10.83
N ASP A 194 -27.16 7.22 9.79
CA ASP A 194 -26.62 5.90 9.52
C ASP A 194 -25.13 5.84 9.92
N SER A 195 -24.67 4.63 10.25
CA SER A 195 -23.29 4.32 10.53
C SER A 195 -22.40 4.69 9.34
N TRP A 196 -21.22 5.24 9.65
CA TRP A 196 -20.30 5.74 8.63
C TRP A 196 -18.84 5.50 9.01
N TYR A 197 -17.94 5.68 8.03
CA TYR A 197 -16.50 5.54 8.25
C TYR A 197 -15.93 6.73 9.00
N PHE A 198 -15.04 6.46 9.96
CA PHE A 198 -14.49 7.49 10.85
C PHE A 198 -13.67 8.59 10.17
N SER A 199 -13.17 8.35 8.97
CA SER A 199 -12.38 9.30 8.18
C SER A 199 -12.64 9.16 6.68
N ALA A 200 -13.91 9.04 6.27
CA ALA A 200 -14.28 8.88 4.85
C ALA A 200 -13.67 9.97 3.95
N LEU A 201 -13.05 9.58 2.84
CA LEU A 201 -12.52 10.54 1.86
C LEU A 201 -13.67 11.24 1.12
N ALA A 202 -14.68 10.48 0.69
CA ALA A 202 -15.87 10.96 0.00
C ALA A 202 -17.11 10.14 0.37
N GLY A 203 -18.23 10.39 -0.32
CA GLY A 203 -19.46 9.62 -0.19
C GLY A 203 -20.37 10.03 0.95
N ASP A 204 -20.20 11.24 1.47
CA ASP A 204 -21.15 11.82 2.41
C ASP A 204 -22.56 11.95 1.80
N GLY A 205 -23.57 11.90 2.67
CA GLY A 205 -24.98 12.00 2.33
C GLY A 205 -25.79 12.66 3.44
N SER A 206 -27.11 12.78 3.24
CA SER A 206 -27.98 13.49 4.20
C SER A 206 -28.01 12.86 5.60
N ASN A 207 -27.85 11.55 5.71
CA ASN A 207 -27.84 10.79 6.97
C ASN A 207 -26.46 10.23 7.36
N HIS A 208 -25.42 10.56 6.59
CA HIS A 208 -24.01 10.22 6.88
C HIS A 208 -23.15 11.39 6.37
N PRO A 209 -23.22 12.56 7.03
CA PRO A 209 -22.88 13.83 6.39
C PRO A 209 -21.39 14.15 6.37
N MET A 210 -20.50 13.17 6.55
CA MET A 210 -19.09 13.43 6.85
C MET A 210 -18.19 12.84 5.79
N SER A 211 -17.37 13.70 5.17
CA SER A 211 -16.26 13.29 4.31
C SER A 211 -15.19 14.38 4.26
N VAL A 212 -13.93 13.97 4.06
CA VAL A 212 -12.80 14.90 3.86
C VAL A 212 -13.11 15.86 2.71
N ALA A 213 -13.58 15.33 1.57
CA ALA A 213 -13.84 16.12 0.37
C ALA A 213 -14.91 17.20 0.59
N LYS A 214 -15.98 16.89 1.34
CA LYS A 214 -17.02 17.86 1.71
C LYS A 214 -16.43 19.03 2.51
N TYR A 215 -15.62 18.72 3.52
CA TYR A 215 -15.08 19.73 4.41
C TYR A 215 -14.01 20.59 3.74
N VAL A 216 -13.16 20.00 2.88
CA VAL A 216 -12.21 20.75 2.05
C VAL A 216 -12.95 21.76 1.16
N ALA A 217 -13.99 21.32 0.45
CA ALA A 217 -14.79 22.21 -0.38
C ALA A 217 -15.46 23.34 0.42
N ALA A 218 -15.90 23.05 1.66
CA ALA A 218 -16.48 24.06 2.53
C ALA A 218 -15.45 25.11 2.99
N TRP A 219 -14.23 24.69 3.32
CA TRP A 219 -13.13 25.59 3.72
C TRP A 219 -12.65 26.46 2.55
N GLU A 220 -12.46 25.88 1.36
CA GLU A 220 -12.09 26.64 0.17
C GLU A 220 -13.17 27.68 -0.19
N LYS A 221 -14.45 27.29 -0.12
CA LYS A 221 -15.58 28.21 -0.34
C LYS A 221 -15.61 29.36 0.68
N ALA A 222 -15.18 29.11 1.91
CA ALA A 222 -15.07 30.14 2.95
C ALA A 222 -13.83 31.04 2.79
N GLY A 223 -12.91 30.70 1.88
CA GLY A 223 -11.74 31.50 1.54
C GLY A 223 -10.41 30.97 2.08
N THR A 224 -10.37 29.77 2.66
CA THR A 224 -9.10 29.14 3.07
C THR A 224 -8.29 28.79 1.82
N PRO A 225 -7.04 29.29 1.67
CA PRO A 225 -6.22 28.94 0.51
C PRO A 225 -5.91 27.44 0.48
N PRO A 226 -6.07 26.72 -0.65
CA PRO A 226 -5.85 25.27 -0.72
C PRO A 226 -4.47 24.85 -0.19
N GLY A 227 -3.43 25.59 -0.58
CA GLY A 227 -2.05 25.37 -0.12
C GLY A 227 -1.80 25.67 1.36
N LYS A 228 -2.80 26.08 2.14
CA LYS A 228 -2.77 26.22 3.61
C LYS A 228 -3.45 25.05 4.34
N ILE A 229 -4.21 24.22 3.62
CA ILE A 229 -5.04 23.16 4.19
C ILE A 229 -4.21 21.88 4.40
N GLY A 230 -4.15 21.39 5.63
CA GLY A 230 -3.68 20.05 5.96
C GLY A 230 -4.85 19.07 6.08
N VAL A 231 -4.80 17.90 5.44
CA VAL A 231 -5.83 16.85 5.57
C VAL A 231 -5.48 15.92 6.74
N GLY A 232 -6.44 15.66 7.62
CA GLY A 232 -6.28 14.77 8.76
C GLY A 232 -6.35 13.29 8.42
N ILE A 233 -5.37 12.54 8.93
CA ILE A 233 -5.28 11.08 8.82
C ILE A 233 -5.06 10.49 10.21
N GLY A 234 -6.06 9.75 10.70
CA GLY A 234 -5.99 9.10 12.01
C GLY A 234 -5.36 7.72 11.90
N PHE A 235 -4.25 7.46 12.58
CA PHE A 235 -3.58 6.14 12.62
C PHE A 235 -4.19 5.20 13.66
N TYR A 236 -5.46 5.44 14.01
CA TYR A 236 -6.24 4.72 15.00
C TYR A 236 -7.54 4.20 14.35
N MET A 237 -8.55 3.86 15.17
CA MET A 237 -9.83 3.32 14.69
C MET A 237 -11.04 3.74 15.53
N ASN A 238 -12.24 3.71 14.93
CA ASN A 238 -13.52 3.68 15.65
C ASN A 238 -14.13 2.26 15.63
N GLY A 239 -14.67 1.82 16.76
CA GLY A 239 -15.39 0.57 16.93
C GLY A 239 -16.83 0.80 17.39
N TRP A 240 -17.78 0.21 16.66
CA TRP A 240 -19.23 0.30 16.89
C TRP A 240 -19.78 -0.95 17.58
N THR A 241 -20.78 -0.79 18.43
CA THR A 241 -21.55 -1.93 18.98
C THR A 241 -22.70 -2.35 18.07
N ALA A 242 -23.30 -3.50 18.38
CA ALA A 242 -24.54 -3.94 17.77
C ALA A 242 -25.62 -2.83 17.83
N PRO A 243 -26.52 -2.73 16.84
CA PRO A 243 -26.67 -3.61 15.68
C PRO A 243 -25.76 -3.29 14.49
N VAL A 244 -24.87 -2.30 14.59
CA VAL A 244 -24.03 -1.82 13.48
C VAL A 244 -22.91 -2.82 13.14
N THR A 245 -22.90 -3.32 11.92
CA THR A 245 -21.95 -4.33 11.37
C THR A 245 -21.28 -3.88 10.08
N ALA A 246 -21.74 -2.77 9.48
CA ALA A 246 -21.24 -2.16 8.26
C ALA A 246 -21.66 -0.67 8.21
N ALA A 247 -21.18 0.06 7.19
CA ALA A 247 -21.67 1.39 6.87
C ALA A 247 -23.13 1.36 6.38
N LEU A 248 -23.79 2.52 6.42
CA LEU A 248 -25.18 2.72 5.96
C LEU A 248 -26.20 1.86 6.72
N GLN A 249 -26.03 1.72 8.03
CA GLN A 249 -26.99 1.07 8.91
C GLN A 249 -27.47 2.04 9.97
N SER A 250 -28.75 2.00 10.33
CA SER A 250 -29.28 2.85 11.38
C SER A 250 -28.43 2.76 12.66
N THR A 251 -28.03 3.90 13.21
CA THR A 251 -27.28 3.95 14.47
C THR A 251 -28.15 3.71 15.70
N SER A 252 -29.47 3.54 15.53
CA SER A 252 -30.41 3.34 16.64
C SER A 252 -30.05 2.12 17.47
N GLY A 253 -29.82 2.33 18.77
CA GLY A 253 -29.43 1.27 19.71
C GLY A 253 -27.95 0.88 19.69
N SER A 254 -27.12 1.53 18.86
CA SER A 254 -25.66 1.35 18.86
C SER A 254 -24.95 2.37 19.76
N SER A 255 -23.65 2.15 20.00
CA SER A 255 -22.69 3.04 20.65
C SER A 255 -21.34 2.93 19.92
N VAL A 256 -20.49 3.95 20.01
CA VAL A 256 -19.10 3.92 19.50
C VAL A 256 -18.11 3.93 20.67
N PRO A 257 -18.00 2.83 21.44
CA PRO A 257 -17.26 2.81 22.69
C PRO A 257 -15.74 2.78 22.55
N VAL A 258 -15.23 2.61 21.34
CA VAL A 258 -13.81 2.42 21.03
C VAL A 258 -13.48 3.48 19.99
N GLN A 259 -12.67 4.48 20.33
CA GLN A 259 -12.33 5.59 19.43
C GLN A 259 -10.85 5.97 19.52
N GLU A 260 -10.18 5.73 20.65
CA GLU A 260 -8.74 5.96 20.82
C GLU A 260 -8.25 5.12 21.99
N PHE A 261 -6.95 4.84 22.08
CA PHE A 261 -6.42 4.23 23.29
C PHE A 261 -6.52 5.21 24.47
N PRO A 262 -6.89 4.74 25.68
CA PRO A 262 -6.85 5.58 26.87
C PRO A 262 -5.42 6.09 27.13
N TYR A 263 -5.30 7.30 27.69
CA TYR A 263 -4.04 7.89 28.15
C TYR A 263 -3.20 6.86 28.94
N GLY A 264 -1.91 6.73 28.60
CA GLY A 264 -0.97 5.85 29.29
C GLY A 264 -1.03 4.35 28.93
N TRP A 265 -1.66 3.98 27.82
CA TRP A 265 -1.71 2.58 27.39
C TRP A 265 -0.47 2.13 26.58
N PRO A 266 0.13 0.97 26.90
CA PRO A 266 1.33 0.51 26.22
C PRO A 266 1.03 -0.05 24.82
N LEU A 267 1.73 0.45 23.79
CA LEU A 267 1.81 -0.12 22.43
C LEU A 267 2.58 -1.47 22.40
N ALA A 268 2.41 -2.33 23.42
CA ALA A 268 3.26 -3.51 23.64
C ALA A 268 3.28 -4.51 22.46
N ASN A 269 2.33 -4.41 21.54
CA ASN A 269 2.20 -5.30 20.37
C ASN A 269 2.42 -4.59 19.02
N GLY A 270 2.75 -3.29 19.01
CA GLY A 270 2.75 -2.46 17.79
C GLY A 270 1.35 -2.24 17.21
N GLY A 271 1.17 -1.16 16.44
CA GLY A 271 -0.03 -0.91 15.62
C GLY A 271 -1.25 -0.39 16.36
N GLY A 272 -1.04 0.33 17.46
CA GLY A 272 -2.11 1.12 18.07
C GLY A 272 -3.33 0.30 18.48
N LEU A 273 -4.46 0.99 18.61
CA LEU A 273 -5.74 0.38 18.98
C LEU A 273 -6.20 -0.64 17.93
N LEU A 274 -5.80 -0.44 16.68
CA LEU A 274 -6.10 -1.33 15.58
C LEU A 274 -5.56 -2.76 15.82
N SER A 275 -4.39 -2.90 16.44
CA SER A 275 -3.79 -4.21 16.75
C SER A 275 -4.66 -5.12 17.63
N CYS A 276 -5.56 -4.54 18.42
CA CYS A 276 -6.54 -5.26 19.24
C CYS A 276 -7.61 -5.98 18.42
N TYR A 277 -7.87 -5.52 17.19
CA TYR A 277 -9.00 -5.95 16.36
C TYR A 277 -8.58 -6.45 14.97
N TYR A 278 -7.39 -6.07 14.50
CA TYR A 278 -6.82 -6.52 13.24
C TYR A 278 -6.30 -7.97 13.33
N ASN A 279 -6.46 -8.72 12.24
CA ASN A 279 -6.20 -10.16 12.12
C ASN A 279 -6.80 -11.03 13.24
N LYS A 280 -7.97 -10.65 13.78
CA LYS A 280 -8.67 -11.45 14.79
C LYS A 280 -9.67 -12.46 14.20
N PRO A 281 -9.93 -13.59 14.88
CA PRO A 281 -10.89 -14.59 14.44
C PRO A 281 -12.29 -13.98 14.18
N ARG A 282 -12.99 -14.49 13.16
CA ARG A 282 -14.35 -14.05 12.76
C ARG A 282 -14.46 -12.60 12.26
N GLY A 283 -13.35 -11.86 12.17
CA GLY A 283 -13.31 -10.57 11.51
C GLY A 283 -13.43 -10.73 10.00
N THR A 284 -14.34 -9.97 9.38
CA THR A 284 -14.48 -9.89 7.91
C THR A 284 -13.97 -8.54 7.44
N TYR A 285 -12.83 -8.54 6.74
CA TYR A 285 -12.17 -7.33 6.21
C TYR A 285 -12.83 -6.88 4.93
N ARG A 286 -13.03 -5.58 4.83
CA ARG A 286 -13.77 -4.95 3.74
C ARG A 286 -13.16 -3.60 3.43
N TYR A 287 -12.82 -3.37 2.17
CA TYR A 287 -12.57 -2.04 1.63
C TYR A 287 -13.82 -1.62 0.84
N ASP A 288 -14.35 -0.42 1.10
CA ASP A 288 -15.50 0.14 0.36
C ASP A 288 -16.80 -0.72 0.33
N ALA A 289 -17.16 -1.39 1.43
CA ALA A 289 -18.23 -2.39 1.37
C ALA A 289 -19.61 -1.90 1.83
N SER A 290 -20.43 -1.54 0.84
CA SER A 290 -21.87 -1.81 0.82
C SER A 290 -22.35 -1.92 -0.64
N PRO A 291 -23.22 -2.88 -1.00
CA PRO A 291 -23.85 -2.93 -2.32
C PRO A 291 -24.55 -1.62 -2.72
N VAL A 292 -24.96 -0.80 -1.74
CA VAL A 292 -25.56 0.53 -1.93
C VAL A 292 -24.50 1.58 -2.28
N LEU A 293 -23.27 1.49 -1.74
CA LEU A 293 -22.16 2.38 -2.10
C LEU A 293 -21.78 2.22 -3.58
N ASN A 294 -21.90 1.00 -4.11
CA ASN A 294 -21.69 0.71 -5.54
C ASN A 294 -22.74 1.34 -6.46
N SER A 295 -23.89 1.78 -5.94
CA SER A 295 -24.94 2.48 -6.71
C SER A 295 -24.81 4.00 -6.73
N VAL A 296 -23.85 4.59 -6.00
CA VAL A 296 -23.59 6.03 -6.01
C VAL A 296 -22.50 6.36 -7.04
N PRO A 297 -22.80 7.04 -8.17
CA PRO A 297 -21.89 7.15 -9.32
C PRO A 297 -20.56 7.87 -9.06
N SER A 298 -20.42 8.61 -7.96
CA SER A 298 -19.29 9.52 -7.68
C SER A 298 -18.70 9.41 -6.26
N ALA A 299 -18.94 8.31 -5.54
CA ALA A 299 -18.59 8.20 -4.12
C ALA A 299 -17.90 6.87 -3.78
N HIS A 300 -16.57 6.90 -3.68
CA HIS A 300 -15.85 5.88 -2.92
C HIS A 300 -15.42 6.50 -1.59
N PRO A 301 -15.83 5.92 -0.45
CA PRO A 301 -15.35 6.40 0.83
C PRO A 301 -13.83 6.21 0.95
N GLU A 302 -13.22 5.27 0.20
CA GLU A 302 -11.78 4.97 0.20
C GLU A 302 -11.33 4.67 1.63
N GLN A 303 -12.03 3.69 2.24
CA GLN A 303 -11.89 3.36 3.66
C GLN A 303 -12.01 1.86 3.92
N PRO A 304 -11.11 1.29 4.73
CA PRO A 304 -11.23 -0.07 5.21
C PRO A 304 -12.13 -0.19 6.44
N SER A 305 -12.62 -1.40 6.67
CA SER A 305 -13.37 -1.76 7.86
C SER A 305 -13.28 -3.26 8.18
N ILE A 306 -13.60 -3.62 9.42
CA ILE A 306 -13.69 -5.00 9.91
C ILE A 306 -15.09 -5.23 10.48
N SER A 307 -15.80 -6.24 10.01
CA SER A 307 -17.10 -6.63 10.56
C SER A 307 -16.95 -7.84 11.50
N PHE A 308 -17.61 -7.77 12.66
CA PHE A 308 -17.73 -8.84 13.65
C PHE A 308 -19.22 -9.08 13.97
N PRO A 309 -20.01 -9.73 13.09
CA PRO A 309 -21.47 -9.81 13.27
C PRO A 309 -21.94 -10.40 14.60
N GLY A 310 -21.17 -11.32 15.20
CA GLY A 310 -21.45 -11.91 16.51
C GLY A 310 -20.88 -11.15 17.71
N GLY A 311 -20.28 -9.98 17.49
CA GLY A 311 -19.51 -9.24 18.49
C GLY A 311 -18.13 -9.82 18.72
N PHE A 312 -17.15 -8.94 18.95
CA PHE A 312 -15.79 -9.29 19.33
C PHE A 312 -15.34 -8.44 20.51
N THR A 313 -14.93 -9.12 21.59
CA THR A 313 -14.27 -8.51 22.74
C THR A 313 -12.79 -8.83 22.68
N ALA A 314 -11.96 -7.81 22.55
CA ALA A 314 -10.52 -7.98 22.60
C ALA A 314 -10.06 -8.29 24.04
N PRO A 315 -9.13 -9.23 24.25
CA PRO A 315 -8.61 -9.54 25.59
C PRO A 315 -7.79 -8.36 26.14
N PRO A 316 -7.65 -8.22 27.47
CA PRO A 316 -6.74 -7.26 28.07
C PRO A 316 -5.31 -7.37 27.51
N PRO A 317 -4.58 -6.25 27.34
CA PRO A 317 -4.97 -4.88 27.59
C PRO A 317 -5.60 -4.31 26.30
N CYS A 318 -6.85 -4.63 25.98
CA CYS A 318 -7.67 -4.00 24.95
C CYS A 318 -8.99 -3.58 25.60
N PRO A 319 -9.71 -2.58 25.05
CA PRO A 319 -11.03 -2.21 25.56
C PRO A 319 -11.95 -3.44 25.66
N SER A 320 -12.55 -3.64 26.83
CA SER A 320 -13.33 -4.85 27.15
C SER A 320 -14.74 -4.86 26.54
N LYS A 321 -15.17 -3.75 25.92
CA LYS A 321 -16.50 -3.64 25.33
C LYS A 321 -16.51 -4.31 23.95
N ALA A 322 -17.49 -5.20 23.74
CA ALA A 322 -17.65 -5.91 22.48
C ALA A 322 -18.02 -4.94 21.36
N ILE A 323 -17.34 -5.04 20.21
CA ILE A 323 -17.68 -4.29 18.99
C ILE A 323 -18.13 -5.25 17.88
N THR A 324 -18.97 -4.77 16.98
CA THR A 324 -19.49 -5.51 15.83
C THR A 324 -19.03 -4.93 14.49
N TRP A 325 -18.44 -3.73 14.50
CA TRP A 325 -17.84 -3.11 13.32
C TRP A 325 -16.69 -2.18 13.73
N ALA A 326 -15.60 -2.18 12.96
CA ALA A 326 -14.44 -1.33 13.15
C ALA A 326 -14.11 -0.59 11.84
N THR A 327 -13.78 0.69 11.91
CA THR A 327 -13.33 1.52 10.77
C THR A 327 -12.00 2.18 11.12
N TYR A 328 -11.05 2.19 10.19
CA TYR A 328 -9.65 2.53 10.45
C TYR A 328 -8.97 3.02 9.15
N GLU A 329 -7.68 3.37 9.21
CA GLU A 329 -6.85 3.63 8.03
C GLU A 329 -5.95 2.44 7.69
N ASP A 330 -5.84 2.11 6.40
CA ASP A 330 -4.80 1.23 5.86
C ASP A 330 -3.96 1.97 4.81
N GLU A 331 -2.94 1.30 4.26
CA GLU A 331 -2.07 1.89 3.25
C GLU A 331 -2.85 2.35 2.00
N ALA A 332 -3.95 1.66 1.65
CA ALA A 332 -4.77 2.04 0.50
C ALA A 332 -5.53 3.35 0.75
N SER A 333 -6.19 3.48 1.91
CA SER A 333 -6.92 4.72 2.26
C SER A 333 -5.99 5.91 2.47
N VAL A 334 -4.81 5.68 3.07
CA VAL A 334 -3.77 6.71 3.23
C VAL A 334 -3.22 7.16 1.87
N ALA A 335 -2.96 6.23 0.96
CA ALA A 335 -2.53 6.56 -0.41
C ALA A 335 -3.62 7.34 -1.17
N ALA A 336 -4.90 6.98 -1.00
CA ALA A 336 -6.01 7.69 -1.61
C ALA A 336 -6.10 9.15 -1.12
N LYS A 337 -5.92 9.38 0.19
CA LYS A 337 -5.86 10.73 0.78
C LYS A 337 -4.65 11.51 0.30
N ALA A 338 -3.48 10.88 0.21
CA ALA A 338 -2.28 11.51 -0.31
C ALA A 338 -2.46 11.94 -1.78
N ARG A 339 -3.05 11.08 -2.61
CA ARG A 339 -3.44 11.42 -4.00
C ARG A 339 -4.41 12.59 -4.03
N TYR A 340 -5.43 12.59 -3.18
CA TYR A 340 -6.40 13.68 -3.08
C TYR A 340 -5.74 15.02 -2.72
N ILE A 341 -4.81 15.04 -1.76
CA ILE A 341 -4.01 16.22 -1.39
C ILE A 341 -3.26 16.78 -2.59
N VAL A 342 -2.61 15.92 -3.38
CA VAL A 342 -1.84 16.32 -4.56
C VAL A 342 -2.77 16.85 -5.66
N GLU A 343 -3.83 16.12 -5.99
CA GLU A 343 -4.76 16.45 -7.07
C GLU A 343 -5.50 17.77 -6.82
N ASN A 344 -5.87 18.04 -5.56
CA ASN A 344 -6.57 19.25 -5.17
C ASN A 344 -5.61 20.38 -4.73
N ARG A 345 -4.30 20.21 -4.95
CA ARG A 345 -3.26 21.23 -4.64
C ARG A 345 -3.31 21.70 -3.17
N LEU A 346 -3.67 20.81 -2.26
CA LEU A 346 -3.72 21.09 -0.83
C LEU A 346 -2.31 21.21 -0.24
N GLY A 347 -2.19 21.75 0.96
CA GLY A 347 -0.90 22.02 1.59
C GLY A 347 -0.12 20.76 2.00
N GLY A 348 -0.80 19.81 2.63
CA GLY A 348 -0.17 18.60 3.16
C GLY A 348 -1.11 17.70 3.95
N ALA A 349 -0.53 16.82 4.75
CA ALA A 349 -1.25 15.92 5.66
C ALA A 349 -0.89 16.21 7.12
N ILE A 350 -1.83 15.94 8.02
CA ILE A 350 -1.57 15.78 9.45
C ILE A 350 -1.86 14.35 9.91
N VAL A 351 -1.10 13.86 10.89
CA VAL A 351 -1.20 12.48 11.39
C VAL A 351 -1.43 12.46 12.89
N TRP A 352 -2.57 11.89 13.31
CA TRP A 352 -2.91 11.67 14.72
C TRP A 352 -3.03 10.17 15.03
N THR A 353 -2.20 9.57 15.89
CA THR A 353 -0.85 10.01 16.25
C THR A 353 0.16 9.05 15.61
N ILE A 354 1.39 9.52 15.40
CA ILE A 354 2.36 8.71 14.65
C ILE A 354 2.69 7.39 15.33
N GLN A 355 2.61 7.32 16.66
CA GLN A 355 2.95 6.12 17.40
C GLN A 355 1.94 4.99 17.18
N GLU A 356 0.67 5.31 16.92
CA GLU A 356 -0.36 4.29 16.66
C GLU A 356 -0.19 3.57 15.32
N GLY A 357 0.49 4.19 14.35
CA GLY A 357 0.84 3.53 13.08
C GLY A 357 2.04 2.58 13.14
N ALA A 358 2.78 2.57 14.26
CA ALA A 358 4.02 1.82 14.38
C ALA A 358 3.76 0.33 14.68
N LEU A 359 3.75 -0.52 13.65
CA LEU A 359 3.46 -1.96 13.75
C LEU A 359 4.57 -2.79 14.41
N ASP A 360 5.80 -2.30 14.39
CA ASP A 360 6.92 -3.00 15.02
C ASP A 360 7.63 -2.07 15.98
N PRO A 361 7.43 -2.26 17.30
CA PRO A 361 8.15 -1.50 18.29
C PRO A 361 9.65 -1.69 18.16
N ALA A 362 10.20 -2.86 17.79
CA ALA A 362 11.64 -3.06 17.73
C ALA A 362 12.32 -2.20 16.66
N THR A 363 11.76 -2.15 15.46
CA THR A 363 12.35 -1.48 14.29
C THR A 363 11.82 -0.07 14.06
N GLY A 364 10.65 0.27 14.60
CA GLY A 364 9.96 1.53 14.34
C GLY A 364 9.14 1.53 13.04
N ARG A 365 8.93 0.36 12.42
CA ARG A 365 8.17 0.21 11.16
C ARG A 365 6.79 0.83 11.27
N ASN A 366 6.48 1.77 10.38
CA ASN A 366 5.20 2.49 10.34
C ASN A 366 4.69 2.57 8.89
N PRO A 367 3.95 1.56 8.41
CA PRO A 367 3.54 1.46 7.00
C PRO A 367 2.65 2.60 6.53
N LEU A 368 1.82 3.15 7.42
CA LEU A 368 0.97 4.30 7.09
C LEU A 368 1.81 5.56 6.89
N LEU A 369 2.84 5.76 7.72
CA LEU A 369 3.78 6.88 7.58
C LEU A 369 4.67 6.71 6.33
N ASP A 370 5.13 5.48 6.06
CA ASP A 370 5.86 5.13 4.84
C ASP A 370 5.03 5.44 3.59
N THR A 371 3.72 5.14 3.64
CA THR A 371 2.78 5.45 2.56
C THR A 371 2.65 6.96 2.33
N LEU A 372 2.61 7.77 3.39
CA LEU A 372 2.57 9.23 3.23
C LEU A 372 3.85 9.78 2.64
N LYS A 373 5.01 9.37 3.16
CA LYS A 373 6.33 9.73 2.63
C LYS A 373 6.40 9.48 1.12
N LEU A 374 5.94 8.30 0.73
CA LEU A 374 5.97 7.83 -0.65
C LEU A 374 5.06 8.61 -1.58
N ASN A 375 3.91 9.08 -1.10
CA ASN A 375 2.93 9.76 -1.94
C ASN A 375 3.02 11.31 -1.87
N LEU A 376 3.69 11.88 -0.86
CA LEU A 376 3.74 13.32 -0.61
C LEU A 376 5.12 13.97 -0.73
N ASN A 377 6.22 13.28 -0.38
CA ASN A 377 7.56 13.89 -0.25
C ASN A 377 8.45 13.74 -1.50
N GLY A 378 7.89 13.44 -2.68
CA GLY A 378 8.66 13.41 -3.93
C GLY A 378 9.68 12.25 -4.03
N GLY A 379 9.77 11.36 -3.03
CA GLY A 379 9.97 9.96 -3.35
C GLY A 379 8.85 9.63 -4.31
N GLY A 380 9.14 9.19 -5.54
CA GLY A 380 8.06 8.84 -6.46
C GLY A 380 7.03 7.99 -5.72
N PRO A 381 5.71 8.10 -6.04
CA PRO A 381 4.75 7.14 -5.51
C PRO A 381 5.33 5.75 -5.69
N ALA A 382 4.98 4.82 -4.79
CA ALA A 382 5.33 3.41 -4.87
C ALA A 382 5.48 3.00 -6.34
N PRO A 383 6.52 2.26 -6.70
CA PRO A 383 6.38 1.32 -7.79
C PRO A 383 5.25 0.31 -7.48
N MET A 384 4.04 0.79 -7.73
CA MET A 384 2.82 0.22 -8.32
C MET A 384 2.09 -0.91 -7.58
N PRO A 385 1.20 -0.59 -6.62
CA PRO A 385 0.16 -1.54 -6.24
C PRO A 385 -0.74 -1.84 -7.45
N GLN A 386 -1.41 -3.00 -7.43
CA GLN A 386 -2.49 -3.32 -8.36
C GLN A 386 -3.48 -2.15 -8.44
N LEU A 387 -3.63 -1.53 -9.62
CA LEU A 387 -4.52 -0.38 -9.81
C LEU A 387 -5.99 -0.79 -9.68
N ALA A 388 -6.31 -1.97 -10.19
CA ALA A 388 -7.65 -2.55 -10.09
C ALA A 388 -7.65 -4.06 -10.38
N SER A 389 -8.71 -4.71 -9.89
CA SER A 389 -9.07 -6.11 -10.17
C SER A 389 -10.51 -6.15 -10.64
N SER A 390 -10.83 -7.07 -11.56
CA SER A 390 -12.24 -7.42 -11.80
C SER A 390 -12.85 -8.21 -10.64
N GLY A 391 -12.02 -8.85 -9.81
CA GLY A 391 -12.44 -9.96 -8.96
C GLY A 391 -12.85 -11.20 -9.77
N PRO A 392 -13.02 -12.37 -9.10
CA PRO A 392 -13.40 -13.61 -9.76
C PRO A 392 -14.71 -13.47 -10.53
N THR A 393 -14.64 -13.69 -11.85
CA THR A 393 -15.79 -13.62 -12.76
C THR A 393 -16.06 -15.00 -13.34
N SER A 394 -17.31 -15.48 -13.27
CA SER A 394 -17.65 -16.78 -13.85
C SER A 394 -17.62 -16.73 -15.38
N VAL A 395 -17.00 -17.73 -16.00
CA VAL A 395 -16.85 -17.84 -17.45
C VAL A 395 -17.37 -19.20 -17.90
N ALA A 396 -18.56 -19.21 -18.52
CA ALA A 396 -19.23 -20.41 -19.04
C ALA A 396 -19.38 -20.39 -20.58
N GLY A 397 -18.71 -19.46 -21.25
CA GLY A 397 -18.84 -19.20 -22.69
C GLY A 397 -18.32 -17.80 -23.05
N PRO A 398 -18.78 -17.21 -24.17
CA PRO A 398 -18.48 -15.83 -24.50
C PRO A 398 -18.94 -14.89 -23.37
N THR A 399 -17.97 -14.22 -22.73
CA THR A 399 -18.18 -13.39 -21.54
C THR A 399 -17.29 -12.15 -21.64
N THR A 400 -17.63 -11.09 -20.91
CA THR A 400 -16.76 -9.91 -20.76
C THR A 400 -16.39 -9.75 -19.30
N ILE A 401 -15.10 -9.64 -19.03
CA ILE A 401 -14.53 -9.29 -17.73
C ILE A 401 -14.09 -7.84 -17.80
N MET A 402 -14.44 -7.00 -16.82
CA MET A 402 -14.21 -5.57 -16.90
C MET A 402 -13.64 -4.99 -15.60
N ILE A 403 -12.74 -4.02 -15.78
CA ILE A 403 -12.22 -3.11 -14.79
C ILE A 403 -12.72 -1.71 -15.16
N THR A 404 -13.22 -0.98 -14.17
CA THR A 404 -13.65 0.42 -14.32
C THR A 404 -12.90 1.31 -13.33
N LYS A 405 -12.99 2.63 -13.53
CA LYS A 405 -12.45 3.66 -12.61
C LYS A 405 -10.92 3.65 -12.48
N LEU A 406 -10.21 3.28 -13.54
CA LEU A 406 -8.77 3.50 -13.64
C LEU A 406 -8.47 5.01 -13.72
N PRO A 407 -7.29 5.47 -13.23
CA PRO A 407 -6.84 6.84 -13.42
C PRO A 407 -6.86 7.24 -14.90
N SER A 408 -7.23 8.48 -15.23
CA SER A 408 -7.32 8.94 -16.62
C SER A 408 -5.97 9.24 -17.29
N LYS A 409 -4.87 9.26 -16.51
CA LYS A 409 -3.52 9.58 -16.99
C LYS A 409 -2.59 8.38 -16.94
N LEU A 410 -3.01 7.20 -17.42
CA LEU A 410 -2.13 6.02 -17.45
C LEU A 410 -0.97 6.20 -18.43
N GLY A 411 0.19 5.63 -18.09
CA GLY A 411 1.30 5.43 -19.02
C GLY A 411 1.40 3.96 -19.42
N LEU A 412 2.58 3.36 -19.29
CA LEU A 412 2.78 1.93 -19.49
C LEU A 412 2.11 1.13 -18.33
N VAL A 413 1.32 0.12 -18.67
CA VAL A 413 0.64 -0.74 -17.70
C VAL A 413 0.84 -2.22 -18.02
N ASP A 414 0.91 -3.03 -16.96
CA ASP A 414 0.87 -4.49 -16.99
C ASP A 414 -0.58 -4.95 -16.81
N ILE A 415 -1.11 -5.67 -17.80
CA ILE A 415 -2.43 -6.26 -17.77
C ILE A 415 -2.25 -7.77 -17.68
N ALA A 416 -2.87 -8.42 -16.72
CA ALA A 416 -2.80 -9.87 -16.59
C ALA A 416 -4.17 -10.47 -16.38
N TRP A 417 -4.38 -11.69 -16.87
CA TRP A 417 -5.54 -12.48 -16.50
C TRP A 417 -5.16 -13.89 -16.08
N ARG A 418 -5.99 -14.51 -15.24
CA ARG A 418 -5.77 -15.87 -14.69
C ARG A 418 -7.09 -16.61 -14.50
N ASN A 419 -7.08 -17.92 -14.75
CA ASN A 419 -8.18 -18.86 -14.51
C ASN A 419 -7.97 -19.61 -13.18
N TYR A 420 -9.04 -19.80 -12.40
CA TYR A 420 -8.99 -20.28 -11.01
C TYR A 420 -9.57 -21.67 -10.77
N THR A 421 -10.17 -22.29 -11.78
CA THR A 421 -11.05 -23.44 -11.59
C THR A 421 -10.40 -24.80 -11.73
N SER A 422 -9.08 -24.85 -11.87
CA SER A 422 -8.35 -26.12 -11.84
C SER A 422 -6.97 -25.94 -11.23
N ALA A 423 -6.69 -26.68 -10.15
CA ALA A 423 -5.34 -26.96 -9.69
C ALA A 423 -4.66 -27.87 -10.73
N ALA A 424 -4.13 -27.27 -11.81
CA ALA A 424 -3.48 -28.00 -12.89
C ALA A 424 -2.51 -27.09 -13.67
N ALA A 425 -1.67 -27.74 -14.48
CA ALA A 425 -0.60 -27.20 -15.31
C ALA A 425 -0.95 -25.86 -15.98
N TRP A 426 -0.01 -24.91 -15.94
CA TRP A 426 -0.19 -23.59 -16.53
C TRP A 426 -0.45 -23.63 -18.04
N ASP A 427 0.13 -24.61 -18.74
CA ASP A 427 -0.14 -24.89 -20.16
C ASP A 427 -1.00 -26.15 -20.30
N SER A 428 -2.26 -26.00 -20.71
CA SER A 428 -3.21 -27.11 -20.83
C SER A 428 -2.92 -28.04 -21.99
N SER A 429 -2.10 -27.63 -22.97
CA SER A 429 -1.66 -28.52 -24.05
C SER A 429 -0.67 -29.58 -23.57
N SER A 430 0.01 -29.31 -22.46
CA SER A 430 1.06 -30.18 -21.91
C SER A 430 0.53 -31.29 -21.01
N ASP A 431 -0.76 -31.27 -20.69
CA ASP A 431 -1.41 -32.26 -19.84
C ASP A 431 -2.82 -32.63 -20.36
N PRO A 432 -2.90 -33.41 -21.46
CA PRO A 432 -4.16 -33.68 -22.17
C PRO A 432 -5.18 -34.49 -21.37
N GLY A 433 -4.80 -35.05 -20.22
CA GLY A 433 -5.70 -35.76 -19.31
C GLY A 433 -6.54 -34.85 -18.40
N PHE A 434 -6.22 -33.55 -18.31
CA PHE A 434 -6.85 -32.64 -17.37
C PHE A 434 -7.96 -31.80 -17.99
N ARG A 435 -9.00 -31.55 -17.20
CA ARG A 435 -10.15 -30.74 -17.59
C ARG A 435 -9.94 -29.31 -17.13
N THR A 436 -9.68 -28.40 -18.06
CA THR A 436 -9.71 -26.97 -17.82
C THR A 436 -11.14 -26.46 -17.95
N TYR A 437 -11.61 -25.70 -16.96
CA TYR A 437 -12.97 -25.15 -16.93
C TYR A 437 -12.94 -23.64 -17.14
N GLY A 438 -13.77 -23.14 -18.06
CA GLY A 438 -13.88 -21.72 -18.39
C GLY A 438 -12.63 -21.04 -18.94
N GLN A 439 -11.54 -21.76 -19.19
CA GLN A 439 -10.27 -21.20 -19.67
C GLN A 439 -10.50 -20.44 -21.00
N PRO A 440 -10.19 -19.14 -21.07
CA PRO A 440 -10.27 -18.38 -22.31
C PRO A 440 -9.40 -18.99 -23.41
N SER A 441 -9.99 -19.30 -24.57
CA SER A 441 -9.27 -19.80 -25.77
C SER A 441 -9.15 -18.74 -26.86
N ALA A 442 -10.02 -17.72 -26.85
CA ALA A 442 -9.86 -16.51 -27.66
C ALA A 442 -10.50 -15.31 -26.98
N TYR A 443 -9.83 -14.16 -27.05
CA TYR A 443 -10.27 -12.93 -26.39
C TYR A 443 -9.58 -11.68 -26.95
N THR A 444 -10.19 -10.53 -26.69
CA THR A 444 -9.60 -9.21 -26.97
C THR A 444 -9.57 -8.35 -25.72
N ILE A 445 -8.45 -7.66 -25.45
CA ILE A 445 -8.37 -6.67 -24.38
C ILE A 445 -8.59 -5.27 -24.98
N GLN A 446 -9.48 -4.49 -24.38
CA GLN A 446 -9.98 -3.23 -24.91
C GLN A 446 -10.02 -2.14 -23.84
N GLY A 447 -9.76 -0.90 -24.24
CA GLY A 447 -9.85 0.29 -23.40
C GLY A 447 -11.03 1.20 -23.75
N SER A 448 -11.53 1.92 -22.75
CA SER A 448 -12.58 2.92 -22.93
C SER A 448 -12.41 4.11 -21.99
N THR A 449 -12.80 5.29 -22.45
CA THR A 449 -12.89 6.51 -21.64
C THR A 449 -14.26 6.68 -20.97
N ASN A 450 -15.30 6.02 -21.51
CA ASN A 450 -16.71 6.29 -21.17
C ASN A 450 -17.57 5.04 -20.98
N GLY A 451 -17.02 3.84 -21.24
CA GLY A 451 -17.72 2.57 -21.12
C GLY A 451 -18.64 2.20 -22.29
N THR A 452 -18.83 3.07 -23.28
CA THR A 452 -19.68 2.81 -24.45
C THR A 452 -18.88 2.51 -25.70
N THR A 453 -17.81 3.27 -25.95
CA THR A 453 -16.91 3.06 -27.10
C THR A 453 -15.65 2.33 -26.63
N TRP A 454 -15.36 1.19 -27.25
CA TRP A 454 -14.26 0.31 -26.85
C TRP A 454 -13.29 0.09 -28.00
N ASN A 455 -12.01 0.36 -27.74
CA ASN A 455 -10.94 0.17 -28.71
C ASN A 455 -10.03 -0.96 -28.24
N THR A 456 -9.67 -1.87 -29.14
CA THR A 456 -8.67 -2.91 -28.83
C THR A 456 -7.34 -2.24 -28.50
N LEU A 457 -6.76 -2.63 -27.37
CA LEU A 457 -5.50 -2.06 -26.92
C LEU A 457 -4.35 -2.54 -27.81
N SER A 458 -3.37 -1.66 -28.03
CA SER A 458 -2.07 -2.06 -28.56
C SER A 458 -1.25 -2.61 -27.41
N CYS A 459 -0.92 -3.91 -27.47
CA CYS A 459 -0.22 -4.60 -26.40
C CYS A 459 0.95 -5.42 -26.92
N THR A 460 1.87 -5.72 -26.01
CA THR A 460 2.97 -6.66 -26.20
C THR A 460 2.88 -7.78 -25.16
N PRO A 461 2.59 -9.04 -25.55
CA PRO A 461 2.23 -9.50 -26.89
C PRO A 461 0.84 -8.98 -27.29
N SER A 462 0.38 -9.28 -28.51
CA SER A 462 -0.92 -8.81 -29.02
C SER A 462 -2.08 -9.09 -28.05
N CYS A 463 -2.87 -8.07 -27.75
CA CYS A 463 -4.10 -8.16 -26.96
C CYS A 463 -5.29 -8.77 -27.72
N ASN A 464 -5.10 -9.15 -28.99
CA ASN A 464 -6.04 -9.97 -29.74
C ASN A 464 -5.48 -11.39 -29.81
N VAL A 465 -6.07 -12.28 -29.02
CA VAL A 465 -5.56 -13.64 -28.77
C VAL A 465 -6.54 -14.68 -29.30
N THR A 466 -5.99 -15.69 -29.99
CA THR A 466 -6.72 -16.85 -30.50
C THR A 466 -5.90 -18.11 -30.27
N GLY A 467 -6.54 -19.23 -29.97
CA GLY A 467 -5.84 -20.49 -29.71
C GLY A 467 -5.02 -20.43 -28.42
N GLU A 468 -5.55 -19.77 -27.38
CA GLU A 468 -4.91 -19.73 -26.08
C GLU A 468 -4.98 -21.08 -25.39
N HIS A 469 -3.85 -21.48 -24.80
CA HIS A 469 -3.69 -22.74 -24.06
C HIS A 469 -3.18 -22.51 -22.64
N TYR A 470 -2.89 -21.27 -22.26
CA TYR A 470 -2.48 -20.95 -20.89
C TYR A 470 -3.67 -20.73 -19.96
N THR A 471 -3.50 -21.05 -18.68
CA THR A 471 -4.45 -20.70 -17.60
C THR A 471 -4.20 -19.31 -17.04
N GLY A 472 -3.31 -18.53 -17.64
CA GLY A 472 -3.12 -17.11 -17.38
C GLY A 472 -2.08 -16.48 -18.30
N ARG A 473 -2.19 -15.18 -18.54
CA ARG A 473 -1.30 -14.44 -19.45
C ARG A 473 -1.06 -13.01 -18.97
N GLN A 474 0.06 -12.44 -19.42
CA GLN A 474 0.48 -11.07 -19.14
C GLN A 474 0.68 -10.30 -20.44
N PHE A 475 0.34 -9.02 -20.41
CA PHE A 475 0.43 -8.06 -21.51
C PHE A 475 0.95 -6.74 -20.99
N VAL A 476 1.70 -6.04 -21.81
CA VAL A 476 2.07 -4.64 -21.54
C VAL A 476 1.39 -3.76 -22.57
N ALA A 477 0.74 -2.68 -22.11
CA ALA A 477 0.10 -1.69 -22.96
C ALA A 477 0.54 -0.27 -22.58
N ASP A 478 0.92 0.55 -23.56
CA ASP A 478 1.14 1.97 -23.34
C ASP A 478 -0.18 2.72 -23.53
N LEU A 479 -0.69 3.28 -22.43
CA LEU A 479 -1.95 4.00 -22.38
C LEU A 479 -1.75 5.52 -22.29
N THR A 480 -0.52 6.00 -22.51
CA THR A 480 -0.18 7.42 -22.50
C THR A 480 -1.08 8.22 -23.44
N GLY A 481 -1.75 9.24 -22.90
CA GLY A 481 -2.60 10.14 -23.69
C GLY A 481 -3.93 9.54 -24.16
N THR A 482 -4.22 8.28 -23.85
CA THR A 482 -5.47 7.62 -24.28
C THR A 482 -6.69 8.10 -23.47
N GLY A 483 -6.48 8.53 -22.22
CA GLY A 483 -7.56 8.91 -21.32
C GLY A 483 -8.39 7.73 -20.80
N TYR A 484 -7.99 6.49 -21.08
CA TYR A 484 -8.80 5.32 -20.72
C TYR A 484 -8.91 5.18 -19.21
N THR A 485 -10.16 5.05 -18.75
CA THR A 485 -10.53 4.86 -17.34
C THR A 485 -11.16 3.48 -17.12
N GLN A 486 -11.29 2.68 -18.19
CA GLN A 486 -11.86 1.35 -18.14
C GLN A 486 -11.09 0.42 -19.08
N ILE A 487 -10.89 -0.82 -18.66
CA ILE A 487 -10.28 -1.88 -19.46
C ILE A 487 -11.17 -3.12 -19.34
N ARG A 488 -11.41 -3.81 -20.46
CA ARG A 488 -12.15 -5.08 -20.47
C ARG A 488 -11.42 -6.14 -21.26
N MET A 489 -11.61 -7.39 -20.86
CA MET A 489 -11.28 -8.58 -21.63
C MET A 489 -12.59 -9.16 -22.18
N LYS A 490 -12.77 -9.10 -23.49
CA LYS A 490 -13.91 -9.67 -24.19
C LYS A 490 -13.53 -11.07 -24.68
N ILE A 491 -13.99 -12.08 -23.96
CA ILE A 491 -13.77 -13.50 -24.25
C ILE A 491 -14.78 -13.95 -25.31
N SER A 492 -14.28 -14.43 -26.44
CA SER A 492 -15.11 -14.91 -27.55
C SER A 492 -15.26 -16.43 -27.57
N SER A 493 -14.31 -17.16 -26.99
CA SER A 493 -14.39 -18.62 -26.85
C SER A 493 -13.58 -19.10 -25.65
N ILE A 494 -13.95 -20.26 -25.14
CA ILE A 494 -13.25 -20.97 -24.06
C ILE A 494 -12.78 -22.35 -24.51
N VAL A 495 -11.88 -22.95 -23.75
CA VAL A 495 -11.54 -24.38 -23.83
C VAL A 495 -12.58 -25.18 -23.03
N GLY A 496 -13.18 -26.20 -23.65
CA GLY A 496 -14.22 -27.02 -23.03
C GLY A 496 -15.60 -26.34 -22.96
N THR A 497 -16.52 -26.91 -22.17
CA THR A 497 -17.92 -26.47 -22.06
C THR A 497 -18.38 -26.15 -20.63
N ASN A 498 -17.55 -26.40 -19.62
CA ASN A 498 -17.92 -26.18 -18.22
C ASN A 498 -17.47 -24.80 -17.74
N ALA A 499 -18.25 -24.22 -16.82
CA ALA A 499 -17.98 -22.91 -16.25
C ALA A 499 -16.70 -22.90 -15.41
N GLY A 500 -15.88 -21.87 -15.62
CA GLY A 500 -14.71 -21.53 -14.82
C GLY A 500 -14.84 -20.19 -14.11
N TYR A 501 -13.76 -19.75 -13.47
CA TYR A 501 -13.65 -18.39 -12.92
C TYR A 501 -12.34 -17.75 -13.39
N ASP A 502 -12.43 -16.51 -13.87
CA ASP A 502 -11.30 -15.75 -14.37
C ASP A 502 -11.22 -14.36 -13.71
N VAL A 503 -10.01 -13.84 -13.60
CA VAL A 503 -9.73 -12.47 -13.14
C VAL A 503 -8.92 -11.73 -14.15
N LEU A 504 -9.21 -10.45 -14.31
CA LEU A 504 -8.39 -9.47 -14.99
C LEU A 504 -7.80 -8.51 -13.95
N THR A 505 -6.51 -8.21 -14.06
CA THR A 505 -5.81 -7.21 -13.24
C THR A 505 -5.09 -6.20 -14.13
N VAL A 506 -4.98 -4.98 -13.63
CA VAL A 506 -4.19 -3.91 -14.23
C VAL A 506 -3.24 -3.38 -13.15
N ASN A 507 -1.94 -3.46 -13.41
CA ASN A 507 -0.88 -2.94 -12.58
C ASN A 507 -0.22 -1.80 -13.35
N GLY A 508 0.01 -0.66 -12.71
CA GLY A 508 0.28 0.55 -13.48
C GLY A 508 0.49 1.77 -12.60
N ARG A 509 0.99 2.84 -13.21
CA ARG A 509 1.06 4.18 -12.60
C ARG A 509 0.59 5.18 -13.64
N ALA A 510 -0.12 6.17 -13.13
CA ALA A 510 -0.47 7.32 -13.93
C ALA A 510 0.81 8.12 -14.30
N GLY A 511 1.09 8.25 -15.60
CA GLY A 511 2.11 9.14 -16.14
C GLY A 511 3.55 8.62 -16.15
N THR A 512 3.76 7.30 -16.11
CA THR A 512 5.10 6.68 -16.24
C THR A 512 5.19 5.69 -17.38
N ASN A 513 6.37 5.59 -18.00
CA ASN A 513 6.62 4.73 -19.18
C ASN A 513 7.50 3.50 -18.88
N ASP A 514 7.68 3.13 -17.61
CA ASP A 514 8.51 1.98 -17.22
C ASP A 514 7.64 0.77 -16.85
N ALA A 515 8.00 -0.41 -17.36
CA ALA A 515 7.35 -1.67 -16.98
C ALA A 515 7.94 -2.15 -15.64
N ASN A 516 7.09 -2.72 -14.78
CA ASN A 516 7.50 -3.31 -13.51
C ASN A 516 8.57 -4.38 -13.72
N ASP A 517 9.24 -4.79 -12.64
CA ASP A 517 9.97 -6.04 -12.69
C ASP A 517 9.00 -7.20 -12.76
N THR A 518 8.88 -7.77 -13.94
CA THR A 518 7.97 -8.86 -14.23
C THR A 518 8.70 -10.19 -14.19
N TYR A 519 8.11 -11.18 -13.52
CA TYR A 519 8.66 -12.49 -13.26
C TYR A 519 7.84 -13.57 -13.95
N LEU A 520 8.52 -14.54 -14.55
CA LEU A 520 7.95 -15.83 -14.89
C LEU A 520 8.47 -16.87 -13.89
N MET A 521 7.59 -17.36 -13.01
CA MET A 521 7.92 -18.44 -12.08
C MET A 521 7.64 -19.78 -12.76
N LEU A 522 8.62 -20.29 -13.51
CA LEU A 522 8.51 -21.51 -14.29
C LEU A 522 9.06 -22.70 -13.51
N GLY A 523 8.31 -23.79 -13.48
CA GLY A 523 8.82 -25.03 -12.89
C GLY A 523 7.82 -26.16 -12.88
N ASP A 524 8.04 -27.10 -11.97
CA ASP A 524 7.28 -28.34 -11.89
C ASP A 524 5.99 -28.22 -11.02
N SER A 525 5.47 -29.36 -10.56
CA SER A 525 4.26 -29.43 -9.74
C SER A 525 4.42 -28.74 -8.38
N ILE A 526 5.64 -28.60 -7.84
CA ILE A 526 5.88 -27.83 -6.62
C ILE A 526 5.63 -26.35 -6.88
N THR A 527 6.01 -25.83 -8.06
CA THR A 527 5.70 -24.45 -8.45
C THR A 527 4.20 -24.24 -8.57
N ALA A 528 3.51 -25.17 -9.24
CA ALA A 528 2.05 -25.11 -9.38
C ALA A 528 1.35 -25.13 -8.01
N ASN A 529 1.84 -25.96 -7.08
CA ASN A 529 1.26 -26.08 -5.74
C ASN A 529 1.58 -24.89 -4.83
N CYS A 530 2.84 -24.45 -4.79
CA CYS A 530 3.27 -23.42 -3.83
C CYS A 530 3.11 -21.99 -4.33
N TRP A 531 2.93 -21.77 -5.63
CA TRP A 531 2.62 -20.44 -6.17
C TRP A 531 1.21 -20.36 -6.76
N GLY A 532 0.55 -21.51 -7.00
CA GLY A 532 -0.87 -21.56 -7.36
C GLY A 532 -1.79 -21.35 -6.16
N ALA A 533 -2.94 -20.74 -6.39
CA ALA A 533 -3.91 -20.46 -5.35
C ALA A 533 -4.54 -21.73 -4.78
N ALA A 534 -4.86 -21.70 -3.47
CA ALA A 534 -5.83 -22.63 -2.92
C ALA A 534 -7.21 -22.38 -3.59
N PRO A 535 -8.01 -23.44 -3.84
CA PRO A 535 -9.39 -23.28 -4.28
C PRO A 535 -10.12 -22.32 -3.34
N ASN A 536 -10.77 -21.30 -3.88
CA ASN A 536 -11.66 -20.36 -3.17
C ASN A 536 -11.02 -19.19 -2.40
N THR A 537 -9.70 -18.98 -2.46
CA THR A 537 -9.05 -17.77 -1.87
C THR A 537 -8.48 -16.79 -2.91
N GLY A 538 -8.37 -17.23 -4.18
CA GLY A 538 -7.78 -16.46 -5.27
C GLY A 538 -6.25 -16.35 -5.15
N PRO A 539 -5.49 -16.33 -6.26
CA PRO A 539 -4.09 -15.96 -6.24
C PRO A 539 -4.02 -14.46 -6.06
N VAL A 540 -3.81 -14.04 -4.82
CA VAL A 540 -3.09 -12.79 -4.57
C VAL A 540 -1.72 -12.97 -5.20
N GLU A 541 -1.22 -11.93 -5.87
CA GLU A 541 0.16 -11.88 -6.33
C GLU A 541 1.10 -11.88 -5.13
N GLN A 542 1.40 -13.07 -4.61
CA GLN A 542 2.09 -13.25 -3.33
C GLN A 542 3.51 -12.70 -3.38
N LEU A 543 4.22 -12.88 -4.50
CA LEU A 543 5.58 -12.36 -4.65
C LEU A 543 5.60 -10.84 -4.58
N GLY A 544 4.75 -10.18 -5.38
CA GLY A 544 4.58 -8.73 -5.40
C GLY A 544 4.20 -8.20 -4.03
N LEU A 545 3.17 -8.79 -3.40
CA LEU A 545 2.72 -8.39 -2.07
C LEU A 545 3.79 -8.56 -0.98
N GLN A 546 4.52 -9.68 -0.98
CA GLN A 546 5.55 -9.95 0.03
C GLN A 546 6.77 -9.05 -0.15
N VAL A 547 7.22 -8.82 -1.40
CA VAL A 547 8.28 -7.86 -1.70
C VAL A 547 7.83 -6.45 -1.31
N HIS A 548 6.61 -6.06 -1.68
CA HIS A 548 6.06 -4.75 -1.32
C HIS A 548 5.95 -4.54 0.18
N THR A 549 5.51 -5.57 0.91
CA THR A 549 5.45 -5.55 2.38
C THR A 549 6.82 -5.24 2.98
N ALA A 550 7.91 -5.76 2.39
CA ALA A 550 9.28 -5.56 2.87
C ALA A 550 10.02 -4.38 2.21
N ARG A 551 9.56 -3.93 1.05
CA ARG A 551 10.08 -2.82 0.22
C ARG A 551 8.88 -2.09 -0.37
N PRO A 552 8.28 -1.14 0.37
CA PRO A 552 7.07 -0.44 -0.09
C PRO A 552 7.25 0.31 -1.42
N THR A 553 8.50 0.54 -1.84
CA THR A 553 8.85 1.10 -3.14
C THR A 553 8.97 0.06 -4.26
N HIS A 554 8.56 -1.19 -4.09
CA HIS A 554 8.68 -2.22 -5.13
C HIS A 554 7.45 -3.14 -5.09
N TYR A 555 6.90 -3.46 -6.26
CA TYR A 555 5.79 -4.41 -6.42
C TYR A 555 6.01 -5.22 -7.71
N PRO A 556 6.84 -6.28 -7.65
CA PRO A 556 7.16 -7.09 -8.82
C PRO A 556 6.01 -7.99 -9.25
N VAL A 557 5.63 -7.93 -10.53
CA VAL A 557 4.51 -8.68 -11.09
C VAL A 557 4.93 -10.09 -11.50
N SER A 558 4.40 -11.12 -10.85
CA SER A 558 4.72 -12.51 -11.19
C SER A 558 3.62 -13.23 -11.96
N THR A 559 3.98 -13.92 -13.03
CA THR A 559 3.17 -14.96 -13.66
C THR A 559 3.66 -16.33 -13.20
N VAL A 560 2.75 -17.14 -12.68
CA VAL A 560 3.04 -18.49 -12.17
C VAL A 560 2.82 -19.49 -13.29
N ALA A 561 3.90 -20.17 -13.68
CA ALA A 561 3.97 -21.10 -14.79
C ALA A 561 4.36 -22.51 -14.30
N GLY A 562 3.69 -23.01 -13.27
CA GLY A 562 3.92 -24.35 -12.75
C GLY A 562 3.32 -25.42 -13.66
N GLN A 563 4.09 -26.47 -13.95
CA GLN A 563 3.70 -27.54 -14.86
C GLN A 563 3.71 -28.89 -14.14
N SER A 564 2.56 -29.56 -14.11
CA SER A 564 2.42 -30.85 -13.43
C SER A 564 3.27 -31.93 -14.12
N GLY A 565 4.07 -32.68 -13.35
CA GLY A 565 4.86 -33.81 -13.87
C GLY A 565 6.01 -33.46 -14.83
N TRP A 566 6.26 -32.18 -15.11
CA TRP A 566 7.31 -31.78 -16.04
C TRP A 566 8.71 -32.09 -15.51
N LEU A 567 9.56 -32.56 -16.42
CA LEU A 567 11.00 -32.69 -16.24
C LEU A 567 11.71 -31.51 -16.92
N SER A 568 13.01 -31.33 -16.63
CA SER A 568 13.85 -30.39 -17.40
C SER A 568 13.84 -30.67 -18.91
N ALA A 569 13.71 -31.94 -19.32
CA ALA A 569 13.62 -32.32 -20.73
C ALA A 569 12.30 -31.86 -21.38
N THR A 570 11.21 -31.82 -20.62
CA THR A 570 9.89 -31.38 -21.12
C THR A 570 9.91 -29.91 -21.49
N ALA A 571 10.65 -29.07 -20.76
CA ALA A 571 10.85 -27.67 -21.13
C ALA A 571 11.59 -27.49 -22.47
N LEU A 572 12.35 -28.51 -22.90
CA LEU A 572 13.07 -28.53 -24.17
C LEU A 572 12.34 -29.28 -25.28
N ASP A 573 11.23 -29.94 -24.97
CA ASP A 573 10.42 -30.65 -25.95
C ASP A 573 9.82 -29.66 -26.96
N ALA A 574 9.84 -30.05 -28.23
CA ALA A 574 9.34 -29.24 -29.34
C ALA A 574 8.17 -29.90 -30.08
N SER A 575 7.64 -31.02 -29.59
CA SER A 575 6.59 -31.77 -30.28
C SER A 575 5.27 -30.98 -30.31
N THR A 576 4.97 -30.24 -29.24
CA THR A 576 3.75 -29.44 -29.10
C THR A 576 3.76 -28.21 -30.01
N TYR A 577 4.83 -27.40 -29.97
CA TYR A 577 4.87 -26.08 -30.62
C TYR A 577 5.82 -25.99 -31.82
N ARG A 578 6.51 -27.09 -32.17
CA ARG A 578 7.57 -27.17 -33.20
C ARG A 578 8.83 -26.34 -32.88
N ILE A 579 8.84 -25.69 -31.73
CA ILE A 579 9.99 -25.08 -31.06
C ILE A 579 9.98 -25.53 -29.60
N PRO A 580 11.13 -25.53 -28.91
CA PRO A 580 11.18 -25.86 -27.49
C PRO A 580 10.14 -25.09 -26.68
N ASN A 581 9.46 -25.77 -25.76
CA ASN A 581 8.41 -25.18 -24.93
C ASN A 581 8.90 -23.91 -24.20
N ILE A 582 10.12 -23.94 -23.64
CA ILE A 582 10.73 -22.75 -23.00
C ILE A 582 10.84 -21.56 -23.96
N GLU A 583 11.24 -21.81 -25.21
CA GLU A 583 11.39 -20.75 -26.21
C GLU A 583 10.01 -20.16 -26.56
N LYS A 584 9.00 -21.01 -26.72
CA LYS A 584 7.61 -20.57 -26.92
C LYS A 584 7.11 -19.69 -25.79
N PHE A 585 7.36 -20.08 -24.54
CA PHE A 585 6.89 -19.33 -23.36
C PHE A 585 7.56 -17.96 -23.26
N LEU A 586 8.86 -17.87 -23.56
CA LEU A 586 9.59 -16.60 -23.59
C LEU A 586 9.08 -15.67 -24.70
N GLN A 587 8.73 -16.21 -25.87
CA GLN A 587 8.13 -15.44 -26.98
C GLN A 587 6.74 -14.91 -26.62
N ASP A 588 5.96 -15.67 -25.87
CA ASP A 588 4.61 -15.28 -25.45
C ASP A 588 4.59 -14.34 -24.25
N MET A 589 5.72 -14.18 -23.56
CA MET A 589 5.91 -13.27 -22.44
C MET A 589 7.07 -12.29 -22.65
N PRO A 590 7.02 -11.47 -23.71
CA PRO A 590 8.09 -10.55 -24.06
C PRO A 590 8.41 -9.52 -22.97
N ALA A 591 7.44 -9.20 -22.10
CA ALA A 591 7.61 -8.25 -21.01
C ALA A 591 8.45 -8.79 -19.84
N VAL A 592 8.42 -10.11 -19.61
CA VAL A 592 9.13 -10.77 -18.49
C VAL A 592 10.59 -10.34 -18.47
N LYS A 593 11.13 -9.99 -17.30
CA LYS A 593 12.54 -9.63 -17.12
C LYS A 593 13.31 -10.77 -16.44
N PHE A 594 12.68 -11.38 -15.44
CA PHE A 594 13.26 -12.43 -14.61
C PHE A 594 12.53 -13.74 -14.79
N VAL A 595 13.27 -14.85 -14.89
CA VAL A 595 12.69 -16.19 -15.01
C VAL A 595 13.19 -17.05 -13.85
N GLY A 596 12.31 -17.31 -12.88
CA GLY A 596 12.58 -18.28 -11.81
C GLY A 596 12.46 -19.70 -12.35
N LEU A 597 13.48 -20.53 -12.14
CA LEU A 597 13.54 -21.91 -12.66
C LEU A 597 13.56 -22.95 -11.54
N THR A 598 12.41 -23.55 -11.26
CA THR A 598 12.25 -24.57 -10.21
C THR A 598 11.99 -25.94 -10.82
N PHE A 599 12.97 -26.48 -11.56
CA PHE A 599 12.98 -27.85 -12.06
C PHE A 599 13.97 -28.72 -11.27
N GLY A 600 13.75 -30.03 -11.25
CA GLY A 600 14.71 -31.00 -10.74
C GLY A 600 14.14 -31.98 -9.75
N THR A 601 13.04 -31.66 -9.07
CA THR A 601 12.40 -32.62 -8.14
C THR A 601 11.78 -33.77 -8.91
N ASN A 602 11.08 -33.47 -10.00
CA ASN A 602 10.56 -34.48 -10.93
C ASN A 602 11.68 -35.23 -11.68
N ASP A 603 12.76 -34.55 -12.05
CA ASP A 603 13.94 -35.21 -12.64
C ASP A 603 14.58 -36.21 -11.68
N ALA A 604 14.68 -35.85 -10.40
CA ALA A 604 15.25 -36.70 -9.38
C ALA A 604 14.37 -37.93 -9.08
N ILE A 605 13.05 -37.77 -8.96
CA ILE A 605 12.14 -38.92 -8.78
C ILE A 605 12.04 -39.78 -10.04
N GLY A 606 12.18 -39.18 -11.22
CA GLY A 606 12.26 -39.88 -12.51
C GLY A 606 13.59 -40.59 -12.77
N ASN A 607 14.53 -40.55 -11.82
CA ASN A 607 15.89 -41.10 -11.95
C ASN A 607 16.63 -40.60 -13.20
N VAL A 608 16.39 -39.34 -13.59
CA VAL A 608 17.12 -38.71 -14.69
C VAL A 608 18.60 -38.63 -14.30
N PRO A 609 19.55 -39.10 -15.14
CA PRO A 609 20.97 -38.98 -14.85
C PRO A 609 21.34 -37.50 -14.63
N ALA A 610 22.11 -37.21 -13.58
CA ALA A 610 22.47 -35.83 -13.23
C ALA A 610 23.13 -35.08 -14.41
N GLN A 611 23.94 -35.76 -15.21
CA GLN A 611 24.56 -35.18 -16.41
C GLN A 611 23.54 -34.79 -17.50
N THR A 612 22.45 -35.55 -17.63
CA THR A 612 21.36 -35.20 -18.56
C THR A 612 20.60 -33.99 -18.04
N TYR A 613 20.26 -33.95 -16.76
CA TYR A 613 19.65 -32.78 -16.11
C TYR A 613 20.53 -31.54 -16.28
N CYS A 614 21.84 -31.65 -16.06
CA CYS A 614 22.82 -30.59 -16.30
C CYS A 614 22.72 -30.01 -17.71
N SER A 615 22.78 -30.88 -18.72
CA SER A 615 22.72 -30.50 -20.13
C SER A 615 21.40 -29.80 -20.45
N ASN A 616 20.29 -30.28 -19.87
CA ASN A 616 18.98 -29.67 -20.06
C ASN A 616 18.92 -28.27 -19.43
N MET A 617 19.29 -28.14 -18.16
CA MET A 617 19.28 -26.85 -17.46
C MET A 617 20.21 -25.83 -18.12
N GLN A 618 21.38 -26.26 -18.62
CA GLN A 618 22.26 -25.40 -19.39
C GLN A 618 21.58 -24.85 -20.65
N LYS A 619 20.88 -25.69 -21.41
CA LYS A 619 20.13 -25.25 -22.60
C LYS A 619 18.98 -24.32 -22.24
N ILE A 620 18.22 -24.62 -21.18
CA ILE A 620 17.13 -23.76 -20.69
C ILE A 620 17.66 -22.37 -20.34
N VAL A 621 18.77 -22.29 -19.59
CA VAL A 621 19.44 -21.02 -19.25
C VAL A 621 19.88 -20.28 -20.50
N GLN A 622 20.43 -20.98 -21.50
CA GLN A 622 20.83 -20.37 -22.77
C GLN A 622 19.64 -19.75 -23.51
N TYR A 623 18.48 -20.42 -23.56
CA TYR A 623 17.27 -19.83 -24.16
C TYR A 623 16.81 -18.56 -23.43
N ILE A 624 16.85 -18.55 -22.11
CA ILE A 624 16.46 -17.39 -21.28
C ILE A 624 17.39 -16.20 -21.53
N ILE A 625 18.71 -16.44 -21.50
CA ILE A 625 19.71 -15.40 -21.76
C ILE A 625 19.62 -14.91 -23.20
N ALA A 626 19.42 -15.80 -24.17
CA ALA A 626 19.24 -15.43 -25.58
C ALA A 626 17.99 -14.57 -25.82
N ALA A 627 16.94 -14.76 -25.02
CA ALA A 627 15.75 -13.91 -25.01
C ALA A 627 15.96 -12.57 -24.26
N GLY A 628 17.18 -12.29 -23.79
CA GLY A 628 17.54 -11.08 -23.06
C GLY A 628 17.00 -11.05 -21.62
N LYS A 629 16.72 -12.21 -21.03
CA LYS A 629 16.10 -12.35 -19.71
C LYS A 629 17.11 -12.86 -18.67
N THR A 630 16.81 -12.65 -17.40
CA THR A 630 17.69 -13.02 -16.29
C THR A 630 17.15 -14.28 -15.58
N PRO A 631 17.85 -15.42 -15.64
CA PRO A 631 17.47 -16.62 -14.92
C PRO A 631 17.75 -16.49 -13.41
N ILE A 632 16.83 -16.97 -12.58
CA ILE A 632 16.98 -17.12 -11.12
C ILE A 632 16.82 -18.60 -10.77
N ILE A 633 17.85 -19.22 -10.20
CA ILE A 633 17.88 -20.68 -10.02
C ILE A 633 18.09 -21.02 -8.54
N PRO A 634 17.09 -21.57 -7.83
CA PRO A 634 17.29 -22.13 -6.50
C PRO A 634 17.90 -23.52 -6.58
N THR A 635 18.35 -24.03 -5.44
CA THR A 635 18.57 -25.48 -5.30
C THR A 635 17.25 -26.25 -5.34
N ILE A 636 17.29 -27.53 -5.70
CA ILE A 636 16.13 -28.43 -5.69
C ILE A 636 15.59 -28.61 -4.26
N VAL A 637 14.26 -28.69 -4.10
CA VAL A 637 13.61 -28.95 -2.81
C VAL A 637 13.98 -30.33 -2.29
N ALA A 638 14.47 -30.42 -1.05
CA ALA A 638 14.81 -31.68 -0.40
C ALA A 638 13.55 -32.41 0.09
N SER A 639 12.84 -33.10 -0.81
CA SER A 639 11.61 -33.81 -0.45
C SER A 639 11.87 -35.14 0.31
N PRO A 640 10.88 -35.67 1.06
CA PRO A 640 11.01 -36.96 1.76
C PRO A 640 11.27 -38.18 0.85
N SER A 641 11.03 -38.07 -0.45
CA SER A 641 11.26 -39.12 -1.43
C SER A 641 12.71 -39.61 -1.42
N SER A 642 12.91 -40.91 -1.27
CA SER A 642 14.24 -41.54 -1.29
C SER A 642 14.98 -41.30 -2.62
N ALA A 643 14.25 -41.24 -3.73
CA ALA A 643 14.82 -40.93 -5.04
C ALA A 643 15.31 -39.48 -5.11
N VAL A 644 14.57 -38.53 -4.55
CA VAL A 644 15.01 -37.12 -4.46
C VAL A 644 16.25 -37.01 -3.59
N GLN A 645 16.25 -37.64 -2.41
CA GLN A 645 17.41 -37.66 -1.51
C GLN A 645 18.67 -38.26 -2.15
N ALA A 646 18.52 -39.29 -2.99
CA ALA A 646 19.64 -39.94 -3.67
C ALA A 646 20.16 -39.13 -4.88
N ASN A 647 19.26 -38.58 -5.70
CA ASN A 647 19.60 -38.05 -7.03
C ASN A 647 19.83 -36.53 -7.04
N ALA A 648 19.06 -35.76 -6.28
CA ALA A 648 19.12 -34.29 -6.30
C ALA A 648 20.46 -33.69 -5.82
N PRO A 649 21.25 -34.28 -4.89
CA PRO A 649 22.55 -33.72 -4.52
C PRO A 649 23.52 -33.56 -5.71
N ALA A 650 23.57 -34.55 -6.60
CA ALA A 650 24.41 -34.49 -7.80
C ALA A 650 23.89 -33.44 -8.81
N MET A 651 22.57 -33.25 -8.88
CA MET A 651 21.93 -32.20 -9.68
C MET A 651 22.19 -30.81 -9.12
N ASN A 652 22.11 -30.60 -7.80
CA ASN A 652 22.45 -29.34 -7.13
C ASN A 652 23.94 -28.97 -7.32
N ALA A 653 24.84 -29.96 -7.26
CA ALA A 653 26.25 -29.74 -7.58
C ALA A 653 26.46 -29.26 -9.04
N CYS A 654 25.51 -29.58 -9.92
CA CYS A 654 25.50 -29.09 -11.28
C CYS A 654 25.00 -27.65 -11.39
N LEU A 655 23.90 -27.32 -10.71
CA LEU A 655 23.38 -25.94 -10.66
C LEU A 655 24.46 -24.97 -10.15
N ALA A 656 25.20 -25.35 -9.11
CA ALA A 656 26.33 -24.57 -8.59
C ALA A 656 27.47 -24.37 -9.61
N LYS A 657 27.67 -25.31 -10.55
CA LYS A 657 28.61 -25.11 -11.67
C LYS A 657 28.03 -24.20 -12.74
N LEU A 658 26.73 -24.32 -13.01
CA LEU A 658 26.03 -23.50 -13.99
C LEU A 658 26.06 -22.03 -13.58
N GLU A 659 25.78 -21.72 -12.32
CA GLU A 659 25.88 -20.37 -11.72
C GLU A 659 27.26 -19.75 -11.94
N LYS A 660 28.34 -20.52 -11.81
CA LYS A 660 29.71 -20.05 -12.04
C LYS A 660 30.02 -19.81 -13.52
N ASN A 661 29.46 -20.63 -14.41
CA ASN A 661 29.71 -20.56 -15.84
C ASN A 661 28.90 -19.46 -16.55
N TYR A 662 27.78 -19.05 -15.95
CA TYR A 662 26.89 -18.02 -16.50
C TYR A 662 26.65 -16.94 -15.45
N PRO A 663 27.51 -15.91 -15.39
CA PRO A 663 27.44 -14.84 -14.37
C PRO A 663 26.14 -14.01 -14.38
N SER A 664 25.33 -14.12 -15.44
CA SER A 664 24.00 -13.52 -15.53
C SER A 664 22.94 -14.28 -14.74
N ILE A 665 23.23 -15.48 -14.23
CA ILE A 665 22.34 -16.19 -13.32
C ILE A 665 22.35 -15.49 -11.97
N ILE A 666 21.16 -15.20 -11.45
CA ILE A 666 20.98 -14.86 -10.04
C ILE A 666 20.80 -16.16 -9.27
N VAL A 667 21.63 -16.34 -8.23
CA VAL A 667 21.52 -17.50 -7.32
C VAL A 667 20.21 -17.35 -6.54
N GLY A 668 19.34 -18.34 -6.67
CA GLY A 668 18.05 -18.42 -5.97
C GLY A 668 18.20 -18.93 -4.54
N PRO A 669 17.09 -19.11 -3.81
CA PRO A 669 17.13 -19.63 -2.44
C PRO A 669 17.72 -21.04 -2.35
N ASP A 670 18.41 -21.32 -1.23
CA ASP A 670 18.84 -22.66 -0.84
C ASP A 670 17.66 -23.45 -0.25
N LEU A 671 16.76 -23.88 -1.13
CA LEU A 671 15.63 -24.74 -0.79
C LEU A 671 16.06 -26.14 -0.34
N TRP A 672 17.24 -26.60 -0.71
CA TRP A 672 17.72 -27.91 -0.29
C TRP A 672 17.96 -27.90 1.21
N THR A 673 18.75 -26.96 1.71
CA THR A 673 19.02 -26.82 3.15
C THR A 673 17.74 -26.48 3.91
N LEU A 674 16.89 -25.60 3.37
CA LEU A 674 15.63 -25.21 4.01
C LEU A 674 14.69 -26.38 4.26
N PHE A 675 14.59 -27.34 3.33
CA PHE A 675 13.66 -28.45 3.42
C PHE A 675 14.26 -29.74 4.01
N LYS A 676 15.59 -29.82 4.15
CA LYS A 676 16.27 -31.05 4.54
C LYS A 676 15.87 -31.49 5.95
N GLY A 677 15.35 -32.72 6.05
CA GLY A 677 14.94 -33.33 7.32
C GLY A 677 13.46 -33.11 7.68
N HIS A 678 12.73 -32.33 6.88
CA HIS A 678 11.29 -32.13 7.02
C HIS A 678 10.48 -33.24 6.34
N SER A 679 9.22 -33.43 6.75
CA SER A 679 8.39 -34.55 6.29
C SER A 679 6.88 -34.27 6.35
N LYS A 680 6.06 -35.33 6.25
CA LYS A 680 4.61 -35.24 6.49
C LYS A 680 4.31 -35.11 7.99
N SER A 681 5.11 -35.73 8.87
CA SER A 681 4.79 -35.80 10.30
C SER A 681 5.00 -34.48 11.04
N ASP A 682 5.84 -33.59 10.51
CA ASP A 682 6.03 -32.23 11.03
C ASP A 682 5.23 -31.17 10.25
N GLY A 683 4.34 -31.61 9.35
CA GLY A 683 3.41 -30.75 8.61
C GLY A 683 4.05 -29.91 7.51
N TRP A 684 5.30 -30.15 7.14
CA TRP A 684 5.98 -29.42 6.05
C TRP A 684 5.62 -29.93 4.66
N PHE A 685 5.23 -31.19 4.55
CA PHE A 685 4.78 -31.82 3.31
C PHE A 685 3.39 -32.45 3.49
N PHE A 686 2.60 -32.52 2.41
CA PHE A 686 1.34 -33.28 2.42
C PHE A 686 1.48 -34.68 1.81
N ASP A 687 2.44 -34.86 0.88
CA ASP A 687 2.88 -36.17 0.39
C ASP A 687 4.43 -36.26 0.45
N ASP A 688 5.08 -37.23 -0.19
CA ASP A 688 6.55 -37.37 -0.11
C ASP A 688 7.31 -36.47 -1.13
N LEU A 689 6.61 -35.58 -1.81
CA LEU A 689 7.14 -34.72 -2.86
C LEU A 689 6.80 -33.24 -2.64
N HIS A 690 5.53 -32.94 -2.35
CA HIS A 690 4.96 -31.61 -2.39
C HIS A 690 4.87 -30.99 -0.99
N PRO A 691 5.42 -29.76 -0.82
CA PRO A 691 5.26 -29.00 0.41
C PRO A 691 3.78 -28.75 0.74
N SER A 692 3.44 -28.72 2.03
CA SER A 692 2.12 -28.36 2.52
C SER A 692 1.83 -26.87 2.26
N LEU A 693 0.58 -26.51 2.00
CA LEU A 693 0.21 -25.12 1.74
C LEU A 693 0.45 -24.21 2.95
N GLU A 694 0.21 -24.71 4.17
CA GLU A 694 0.26 -23.89 5.39
C GLU A 694 1.68 -23.59 5.87
N THR A 695 2.60 -24.54 5.69
CA THR A 695 3.96 -24.46 6.26
C THR A 695 5.00 -24.46 5.17
N GLY A 696 5.09 -25.55 4.40
CA GLY A 696 6.17 -25.73 3.43
C GLY A 696 6.14 -24.70 2.29
N CYS A 697 4.98 -24.46 1.70
CA CYS A 697 4.85 -23.47 0.63
C CYS A 697 5.05 -22.03 1.13
N LYS A 698 4.60 -21.68 2.33
CA LYS A 698 4.91 -20.36 2.92
C LYS A 698 6.40 -20.17 3.15
N ALA A 699 7.09 -21.20 3.65
CA ALA A 699 8.54 -21.15 3.82
C ALA A 699 9.27 -21.00 2.48
N LEU A 700 8.84 -21.74 1.44
CA LEU A 700 9.36 -21.61 0.08
C LEU A 700 9.17 -20.20 -0.47
N GLN A 701 7.96 -19.65 -0.39
CA GLN A 701 7.66 -18.28 -0.84
C GLN A 701 8.49 -17.24 -0.09
N GLY A 702 8.61 -17.38 1.24
CA GLY A 702 9.43 -16.50 2.06
C GLY A 702 10.91 -16.54 1.70
N ALA A 703 11.46 -17.73 1.43
CA ALA A 703 12.85 -17.89 0.99
C ALA A 703 13.11 -17.22 -0.37
N TRP A 704 12.18 -17.37 -1.32
CA TRP A 704 12.20 -16.67 -2.59
C TRP A 704 12.18 -15.15 -2.39
N THR A 705 11.19 -14.63 -1.65
CA THR A 705 11.07 -13.21 -1.34
C THR A 705 12.36 -12.66 -0.71
N ASN A 706 12.90 -13.32 0.32
CA ASN A 706 14.14 -12.91 0.98
C ASN A 706 15.34 -12.86 0.02
N THR A 707 15.41 -13.81 -0.92
CA THR A 707 16.45 -13.83 -1.95
C THR A 707 16.30 -12.63 -2.89
N LEU A 708 15.09 -12.32 -3.35
CA LEU A 708 14.88 -11.16 -4.22
C LEU A 708 15.21 -9.85 -3.46
N LEU A 709 14.83 -9.76 -2.19
CA LEU A 709 15.12 -8.61 -1.33
C LEU A 709 16.60 -8.36 -1.07
N SER A 710 17.45 -9.39 -1.16
CA SER A 710 18.89 -9.25 -0.98
C SER A 710 19.64 -9.05 -2.29
N THR A 711 19.10 -9.55 -3.41
CA THR A 711 19.79 -9.58 -4.71
C THR A 711 19.27 -8.52 -5.68
N ILE A 712 17.96 -8.41 -5.87
CA ILE A 712 17.33 -7.55 -6.87
C ILE A 712 16.81 -6.25 -6.23
N TYR A 713 16.34 -6.33 -4.98
CA TYR A 713 15.80 -5.20 -4.21
C TYR A 713 16.60 -4.92 -2.93
N PRO A 714 17.95 -4.81 -3.00
CA PRO A 714 18.75 -4.55 -1.81
C PRO A 714 18.29 -3.25 -1.14
N ALA A 715 18.35 -3.21 0.19
CA ALA A 715 18.19 -1.95 0.89
C ALA A 715 19.25 -0.97 0.34
N GLY A 716 18.83 0.24 -0.03
CA GLY A 716 19.77 1.25 -0.51
C GLY A 716 20.91 1.45 0.50
N PRO A 717 22.10 1.88 0.06
CA PRO A 717 23.20 2.15 0.98
C PRO A 717 22.71 3.14 2.04
N ALA A 718 23.06 2.88 3.31
CA ALA A 718 23.00 3.91 4.33
C ALA A 718 23.69 5.15 3.74
N GLN A 719 22.97 6.28 3.68
CA GLN A 719 23.50 7.53 3.16
C GLN A 719 24.88 7.76 3.81
N PRO A 720 25.96 7.95 3.03
CA PRO A 720 27.25 8.24 3.60
C PRO A 720 27.13 9.50 4.45
N ALA A 721 27.65 9.44 5.67
CA ALA A 721 27.70 10.60 6.56
C ALA A 721 28.26 11.81 5.78
N PRO A 722 27.62 12.99 5.84
CA PRO A 722 28.07 14.16 5.10
C PRO A 722 29.54 14.43 5.44
N SER A 723 30.38 14.41 4.41
CA SER A 723 31.82 14.67 4.55
C SER A 723 32.01 16.03 5.21
N THR A 724 32.60 16.02 6.40
CA THR A 724 33.04 17.22 7.11
C THR A 724 34.23 17.83 6.37
N THR A 725 33.94 18.59 5.31
CA THR A 725 34.91 19.55 4.80
C THR A 725 34.97 20.71 5.77
N SER A 726 35.83 20.56 6.79
CA SER A 726 36.31 21.69 7.57
C SER A 726 36.96 22.68 6.60
N ARG A 727 36.35 23.84 6.42
CA ARG A 727 37.08 25.01 5.92
C ARG A 727 38.00 25.44 7.05
N ALA A 728 39.27 25.09 6.92
CA ALA A 728 40.34 25.78 7.61
C ALA A 728 40.63 27.10 6.87
N LYS A 729 40.66 28.17 7.67
CA LYS A 729 41.00 29.57 7.41
C LYS A 729 39.91 30.47 6.85
#